data_AF-A0A2E0P5X0-F1
#
_entry.id   AF-A0A2E0P5X0-F1
#
_cell.length_a   1.000
_cell.length_b   1.000
_cell.length_c   1.000
_cell.angle_alpha   90.00
_cell.angle_beta   90.00
_cell.angle_gamma   90.00
#
_symmetry.space_group_name_H-M   'P 1'
#
loop_
_entity.id
_entity.type
_entity.pdbx_description
1 polymer ?
#
loop_
_entity_poly.entity_id
_entity_poly.type
_entity_poly.pdbx_seq_one_letter_code
_entity_poly.pdbx_strand_id
1 'polypeptide(L)'
;RVFETIVAGVRMQAPMLLIHTVAAGGGSLCYFDGARFRVGPESAGANPGPACYRRGGPLAVTDCNVMLGKLQPDFFPSVFGPDQNEPLDGDAVRTRFAAMAAEVEQATGMSRSPEELADGFLRIAVENMANAIKKISVQRGYDVTDYVLQCFGGAGGQHACLIADVLGMNTVLVHPFAGVLSAYGMGLADVRALRERTIEADLQLSLVPRLERELDALAKVSSDEVRAQGIDEDSMETHRFVHLRYDGSDTALQVPYGPVADMVTAYEASYRSRFGFVMPGKGVIAATISVETIGRTFDVEAMPQAVSDGDVTPRAAVDAFMGGEPVTAPVFDRETIPTGGRIDGPALIIEATATTIVEPGWQAEMTHIGDLVLRRVVARPERVAIGTNCDPVMLEVFNNLFMSIAEQMGYTLQNTALSVNVKERLDFSCAIFDAGGSLIANAPHMPVHLGSMGESVRAVLRDNEGKIGPGDSYVLNNPYNGGTHLPDITVVTPVFEADEILFFVACRGHHPDVGGKTPGSAPPDSAHIEEEGVLIDNFKLVDAGIYREAEMVEVLQDALYPARNAEQNIADLRAQLAANEKGVQELQKMIRQFGLDTVLAYMGHVQDNAEESVRRVIDVLKDGTFTYAMDNGQQVKVTISIDSDARSATVDFTGTSPQGPNNFNAPAAVCRAAVLYVFRTLVDDDIPMNEGCLKPITIILPDDCMLQAQYPAAVIAGNVETSQIVTDTLYGALGVMAAAQGTMNNFIYGNDTYQYYETLCGGSGAGPGFDGCDAVHTHMTNSRLTDPEVLEWRYPVLLESFEIRDGSGGVGKYRGGHGIRRRTRFLESMEAVILANHRIVAPYGMDGGGPGAVGRNWVERADGSREELTATDLRQMEPGDVFVIETPGGGAFGANKG
;
A
#
# COMPACT_ATOMS: atom_id res chain seq x y z
N ARG A 1 19.65 3.75 0.23
CA ARG A 1 19.46 3.35 1.65
C ARG A 1 18.04 3.71 2.06
N VAL A 2 17.54 3.14 3.15
CA VAL A 2 16.36 3.66 3.86
C VAL A 2 16.80 4.16 5.21
N PHE A 3 16.13 5.21 5.67
CA PHE A 3 16.41 5.87 6.94
C PHE A 3 15.36 5.52 7.99
N GLU A 4 14.26 4.89 7.58
CA GLU A 4 13.23 4.31 8.43
C GLU A 4 12.96 2.87 7.97
N THR A 5 12.94 1.91 8.88
CA THR A 5 12.50 0.53 8.60
C THR A 5 11.77 -0.06 9.79
N ILE A 6 11.06 -1.17 9.59
CA ILE A 6 10.48 -1.95 10.67
C ILE A 6 11.30 -3.24 10.85
N VAL A 7 11.93 -3.41 12.01
CA VAL A 7 12.65 -4.63 12.39
C VAL A 7 11.91 -5.28 13.55
N ALA A 8 11.42 -6.52 13.34
CA ALA A 8 10.68 -7.28 14.35
C ALA A 8 9.50 -6.50 14.97
N GLY A 9 8.76 -5.74 14.15
CA GLY A 9 7.64 -4.92 14.60
C GLY A 9 8.01 -3.57 15.21
N VAL A 10 9.30 -3.26 15.36
CA VAL A 10 9.80 -1.99 15.88
C VAL A 10 10.27 -1.10 14.75
N ARG A 11 9.72 0.11 14.67
CA ARG A 11 10.16 1.14 13.73
C ARG A 11 11.51 1.71 14.20
N MET A 12 12.50 1.69 13.33
CA MET A 12 13.85 2.17 13.60
C MET A 12 14.21 3.25 12.60
N GLN A 13 14.68 4.40 13.09
CA GLN A 13 15.32 5.42 12.26
C GLN A 13 16.84 5.22 12.26
N ALA A 14 17.34 4.44 11.31
CA ALA A 14 18.77 4.24 11.11
C ALA A 14 19.07 3.98 9.64
N PRO A 15 20.17 4.51 9.08
CA PRO A 15 20.53 4.26 7.70
C PRO A 15 20.82 2.78 7.47
N MET A 16 20.00 2.14 6.64
CA MET A 16 20.12 0.72 6.31
C MET A 16 20.02 0.50 4.80
N LEU A 17 20.56 -0.62 4.34
CA LEU A 17 20.15 -1.16 3.05
C LEU A 17 18.69 -1.59 3.19
N LEU A 18 17.82 -1.06 2.33
CA LEU A 18 16.44 -1.53 2.29
C LEU A 18 16.46 -2.93 1.72
N ILE A 19 16.27 -3.91 2.58
CA ILE A 19 15.97 -5.28 2.19
C ILE A 19 14.46 -5.39 2.27
N HIS A 20 13.83 -5.57 1.12
CA HIS A 20 12.41 -5.86 1.06
C HIS A 20 12.24 -7.37 0.96
N THR A 21 11.75 -8.00 2.01
CA THR A 21 11.46 -9.43 2.01
C THR A 21 10.15 -9.66 1.26
N VAL A 22 10.19 -10.46 0.20
CA VAL A 22 9.01 -10.89 -0.53
C VAL A 22 8.69 -12.31 -0.06
N ALA A 23 7.46 -12.55 0.41
CA ALA A 23 7.02 -13.85 0.92
C ALA A 23 6.72 -14.87 -0.20
N ALA A 24 7.60 -14.95 -1.20
CA ALA A 24 7.51 -15.86 -2.33
C ALA A 24 8.87 -16.54 -2.51
N GLY A 25 8.95 -17.81 -2.12
CA GLY A 25 10.15 -18.65 -2.26
C GLY A 25 9.77 -20.11 -2.41
N GLY A 26 10.76 -21.01 -2.43
CA GLY A 26 10.51 -22.44 -2.65
C GLY A 26 9.55 -23.10 -1.63
N GLY A 27 9.44 -22.53 -0.43
CA GLY A 27 8.52 -23.01 0.61
C GLY A 27 7.11 -22.42 0.57
N SER A 28 6.82 -21.43 -0.30
CA SER A 28 5.49 -20.82 -0.38
C SER A 28 4.45 -21.85 -0.79
N LEU A 29 3.35 -21.92 -0.04
CA LEU A 29 2.31 -22.96 -0.22
C LEU A 29 1.56 -22.78 -1.52
N CYS A 30 1.27 -23.88 -2.23
CA CYS A 30 0.45 -23.92 -3.43
C CYS A 30 -0.88 -24.63 -3.13
N TYR A 31 -2.01 -23.95 -3.27
CA TYR A 31 -3.33 -24.52 -3.00
C TYR A 31 -4.44 -23.94 -3.89
N PHE A 32 -5.55 -24.66 -3.98
CA PHE A 32 -6.77 -24.26 -4.69
C PHE A 32 -7.88 -24.02 -3.66
N ASP A 33 -8.59 -22.91 -3.76
CA ASP A 33 -9.62 -22.51 -2.77
C ASP A 33 -11.06 -22.85 -3.19
N GLY A 34 -11.22 -23.57 -4.30
CA GLY A 34 -12.51 -23.87 -4.93
C GLY A 34 -12.82 -23.00 -6.16
N ALA A 35 -12.17 -21.85 -6.31
CA ALA A 35 -12.34 -20.95 -7.47
C ALA A 35 -11.02 -20.50 -8.11
N ARG A 36 -9.95 -20.32 -7.32
CA ARG A 36 -8.66 -19.75 -7.74
C ARG A 36 -7.47 -20.55 -7.22
N PHE A 37 -6.36 -20.46 -7.93
CA PHE A 37 -5.06 -20.95 -7.48
C PHE A 37 -4.32 -19.88 -6.68
N ARG A 38 -3.62 -20.29 -5.62
CA ARG A 38 -2.88 -19.37 -4.75
C ARG A 38 -1.48 -19.86 -4.43
N VAL A 39 -0.57 -18.91 -4.27
CA VAL A 39 0.80 -19.14 -3.83
C VAL A 39 1.17 -18.19 -2.68
N GLY A 40 1.45 -18.75 -1.51
CA GLY A 40 1.76 -17.98 -0.30
C GLY A 40 0.55 -17.19 0.24
N PRO A 41 0.77 -16.22 1.16
CA PRO A 41 2.04 -15.85 1.78
C PRO A 41 2.53 -16.90 2.80
N GLU A 42 1.67 -17.84 3.18
CA GLU A 42 2.03 -18.95 4.05
C GLU A 42 3.17 -19.79 3.47
N SER A 43 3.98 -20.35 4.35
CA SER A 43 5.16 -21.13 3.99
C SER A 43 5.15 -22.47 4.71
N ALA A 44 5.55 -23.51 4.00
CA ALA A 44 5.84 -24.82 4.57
C ALA A 44 7.08 -24.80 5.48
N GLY A 45 7.84 -23.70 5.48
CA GLY A 45 9.11 -23.56 6.18
C GLY A 45 10.14 -24.56 5.65
N ALA A 46 11.09 -24.94 6.51
CA ALA A 46 12.02 -26.05 6.27
C ALA A 46 11.59 -27.34 7.00
N ASN A 47 10.61 -27.24 7.91
CA ASN A 47 10.03 -28.36 8.65
C ASN A 47 8.53 -28.05 8.91
N PRO A 48 7.59 -28.82 8.33
CA PRO A 48 7.83 -30.02 7.53
C PRO A 48 8.48 -29.75 6.16
N GLY A 49 8.45 -28.51 5.66
CA GLY A 49 8.96 -28.16 4.33
C GLY A 49 8.02 -28.60 3.20
N PRO A 50 8.42 -28.43 1.93
CA PRO A 50 7.68 -28.93 0.77
C PRO A 50 7.36 -30.42 0.84
N ALA A 51 6.35 -30.87 0.10
CA ALA A 51 5.92 -32.27 0.10
C ALA A 51 7.06 -33.23 -0.29
N CYS A 52 7.92 -32.81 -1.22
CA CYS A 52 9.08 -33.55 -1.68
C CYS A 52 10.16 -33.76 -0.60
N TYR A 53 10.09 -33.10 0.56
CA TYR A 53 11.08 -33.24 1.65
C TYR A 53 10.84 -34.46 2.55
N ARG A 54 9.79 -35.27 2.27
CA ARG A 54 9.49 -36.53 2.99
C ARG A 54 9.17 -36.37 4.48
N ARG A 55 8.60 -35.22 4.88
CA ARG A 55 8.23 -34.90 6.28
C ARG A 55 6.75 -34.58 6.48
N GLY A 56 5.91 -34.99 5.53
CA GLY A 56 4.46 -34.75 5.59
C GLY A 56 4.03 -33.33 5.22
N GLY A 57 4.92 -32.55 4.60
CA GLY A 57 4.66 -31.17 4.21
C GLY A 57 3.59 -30.99 3.12
N PRO A 58 2.98 -29.81 2.99
CA PRO A 58 2.05 -29.45 1.92
C PRO A 58 2.75 -29.23 0.57
N LEU A 59 1.99 -29.06 -0.53
CA LEU A 59 2.55 -28.63 -1.82
C LEU A 59 3.08 -27.20 -1.71
N ALA A 60 4.26 -26.96 -2.26
CA ALA A 60 4.92 -25.66 -2.31
C ALA A 60 5.58 -25.39 -3.67
N VAL A 61 6.13 -24.19 -3.88
CA VAL A 61 6.79 -23.79 -5.14
C VAL A 61 7.92 -24.74 -5.55
N THR A 62 8.71 -25.26 -4.60
CA THR A 62 9.74 -26.28 -4.90
C THR A 62 9.11 -27.55 -5.49
N ASP A 63 7.95 -27.98 -5.00
CA ASP A 63 7.23 -29.15 -5.53
C ASP A 63 6.77 -28.91 -6.97
N CYS A 64 6.46 -27.66 -7.34
CA CYS A 64 6.13 -27.33 -8.73
C CYS A 64 7.33 -27.61 -9.64
N ASN A 65 8.53 -27.18 -9.26
CA ASN A 65 9.73 -27.46 -10.05
C ASN A 65 10.07 -28.96 -10.10
N VAL A 66 9.80 -29.73 -9.04
CA VAL A 66 9.93 -31.19 -9.06
C VAL A 66 8.91 -31.83 -10.02
N MET A 67 7.65 -31.38 -9.97
CA MET A 67 6.57 -31.86 -10.86
C MET A 67 6.89 -31.59 -12.34
N LEU A 68 7.42 -30.39 -12.64
CA LEU A 68 7.75 -29.96 -13.99
C LEU A 68 9.06 -30.56 -14.53
N GLY A 69 9.76 -31.42 -13.78
CA GLY A 69 11.08 -31.94 -14.17
C GLY A 69 12.18 -30.88 -14.23
N LYS A 70 11.90 -29.68 -13.70
CA LYS A 70 12.83 -28.56 -13.55
C LYS A 70 13.84 -28.80 -12.42
N LEU A 71 13.44 -29.55 -11.40
CA LEU A 71 14.29 -30.12 -10.38
C LEU A 71 14.24 -31.65 -10.45
N GLN A 72 15.41 -32.27 -10.62
CA GLN A 72 15.54 -33.71 -10.79
C GLN A 72 16.09 -34.35 -9.52
N PRO A 73 15.34 -35.26 -8.85
CA PRO A 73 15.79 -35.93 -7.63
C PRO A 73 17.15 -36.63 -7.77
N ASP A 74 17.45 -37.19 -8.95
CA ASP A 74 18.70 -37.91 -9.24
C ASP A 74 19.95 -37.01 -9.23
N PHE A 75 19.77 -35.69 -9.38
CA PHE A 75 20.84 -34.70 -9.37
C PHE A 75 20.83 -33.83 -8.12
N PHE A 76 19.98 -34.13 -7.14
CA PHE A 76 19.88 -33.41 -5.88
C PHE A 76 20.52 -34.22 -4.73
N PRO A 77 21.18 -33.57 -3.75
CA PRO A 77 21.75 -34.29 -2.62
C PRO A 77 20.69 -35.04 -1.79
N SER A 78 21.03 -36.26 -1.35
CA SER A 78 20.19 -37.09 -0.49
C SER A 78 20.24 -36.62 0.96
N VAL A 79 19.56 -35.52 1.27
CA VAL A 79 19.53 -34.88 2.60
C VAL A 79 18.11 -34.73 3.18
N PHE A 80 17.14 -35.43 2.59
CA PHE A 80 15.73 -35.34 2.96
C PHE A 80 15.27 -36.54 3.79
N GLY A 81 14.00 -36.51 4.21
CA GLY A 81 13.42 -37.54 5.08
C GLY A 81 13.65 -37.28 6.57
N PRO A 82 13.09 -38.17 7.41
CA PRO A 82 13.29 -38.12 8.86
C PRO A 82 14.77 -38.24 9.25
N ASP A 83 15.52 -39.07 8.52
CA ASP A 83 16.93 -39.38 8.81
C ASP A 83 17.94 -38.57 7.97
N GLN A 84 17.47 -37.65 7.11
CA GLN A 84 18.30 -36.73 6.30
C GLN A 84 19.29 -37.44 5.37
N ASN A 85 18.87 -38.53 4.75
CA ASN A 85 19.72 -39.37 3.88
C ASN A 85 19.00 -39.85 2.61
N GLU A 86 17.81 -39.32 2.30
CA GLU A 86 16.99 -39.69 1.16
C GLU A 86 16.96 -38.58 0.09
N PRO A 87 16.75 -38.92 -1.20
CA PRO A 87 16.53 -37.94 -2.26
C PRO A 87 15.15 -37.29 -2.14
N LEU A 88 14.90 -36.25 -2.93
CA LEU A 88 13.57 -35.65 -3.07
C LEU A 88 12.52 -36.70 -3.47
N ASP A 89 11.30 -36.56 -2.95
CA ASP A 89 10.19 -37.46 -3.25
C ASP A 89 9.31 -36.97 -4.41
N GLY A 90 9.71 -37.32 -5.63
CA GLY A 90 8.92 -37.00 -6.83
C GLY A 90 7.57 -37.73 -6.89
N ASP A 91 7.43 -38.89 -6.26
CA ASP A 91 6.18 -39.66 -6.27
C ASP A 91 5.12 -39.04 -5.35
N ALA A 92 5.55 -38.54 -4.18
CA ALA A 92 4.69 -37.78 -3.29
C ALA A 92 4.13 -36.52 -3.97
N VAL A 93 4.97 -35.82 -4.73
CA VAL A 93 4.59 -34.63 -5.50
C VAL A 93 3.56 -34.98 -6.58
N ARG A 94 3.86 -35.97 -7.44
CA ARG A 94 2.95 -36.44 -8.50
C ARG A 94 1.59 -36.85 -7.95
N THR A 95 1.58 -37.60 -6.85
CA THR A 95 0.34 -38.07 -6.21
C THR A 95 -0.54 -36.89 -5.75
N ARG A 96 0.07 -35.87 -5.15
CA ARG A 96 -0.65 -34.70 -4.64
C ARG A 96 -1.16 -33.78 -5.74
N PHE A 97 -0.37 -33.53 -6.78
CA PHE A 97 -0.86 -32.76 -7.94
C PHE A 97 -1.95 -33.51 -8.71
N ALA A 98 -1.88 -34.84 -8.81
CA ALA A 98 -2.96 -35.63 -9.40
C ALA A 98 -4.27 -35.53 -8.59
N ALA A 99 -4.17 -35.52 -7.26
CA ALA A 99 -5.33 -35.31 -6.40
C ALA A 99 -5.94 -33.91 -6.59
N MET A 100 -5.09 -32.87 -6.66
CA MET A 100 -5.52 -31.50 -6.90
C MET A 100 -6.13 -31.31 -8.30
N ALA A 101 -5.58 -31.97 -9.33
CA ALA A 101 -6.18 -31.97 -10.68
C ALA A 101 -7.60 -32.52 -10.67
N ALA A 102 -7.84 -33.62 -9.95
CA ALA A 102 -9.18 -34.17 -9.81
C ALA A 102 -10.13 -33.21 -9.06
N GLU A 103 -9.64 -32.53 -8.02
CA GLU A 103 -10.41 -31.52 -7.28
C GLU A 103 -10.79 -30.32 -8.16
N VAL A 104 -9.84 -29.79 -8.93
CA VAL A 104 -10.08 -28.67 -9.86
C VAL A 104 -11.08 -29.06 -10.94
N GLU A 105 -10.95 -30.25 -11.52
CA GLU A 105 -11.90 -30.74 -12.53
C GLU A 105 -13.30 -30.91 -11.94
N GLN A 106 -13.40 -31.40 -10.71
CA GLN A 106 -14.68 -31.53 -10.01
C GLN A 106 -15.33 -30.17 -9.71
N ALA A 107 -14.53 -29.17 -9.30
CA ALA A 107 -15.03 -27.85 -8.91
C ALA A 107 -15.36 -26.96 -10.10
N THR A 108 -14.54 -26.99 -11.15
CA THR A 108 -14.60 -26.03 -12.28
C THR A 108 -15.10 -26.65 -13.58
N GLY A 109 -15.13 -27.98 -13.69
CA GLY A 109 -15.38 -28.69 -14.94
C GLY A 109 -14.23 -28.63 -15.95
N MET A 110 -13.10 -27.98 -15.61
CA MET A 110 -11.92 -27.89 -16.47
C MET A 110 -10.91 -28.97 -16.09
N SER A 111 -10.62 -29.88 -17.02
CA SER A 111 -9.55 -30.86 -16.83
C SER A 111 -8.20 -30.22 -17.13
N ARG A 112 -7.24 -30.38 -16.21
CA ARG A 112 -5.85 -29.95 -16.36
C ARG A 112 -4.92 -31.07 -15.93
N SER A 113 -3.79 -31.21 -16.62
CA SER A 113 -2.76 -32.14 -16.19
C SER A 113 -2.07 -31.66 -14.91
N PRO A 114 -1.51 -32.57 -14.10
CA PRO A 114 -0.67 -32.21 -12.94
C PRO A 114 0.47 -31.23 -13.29
N GLU A 115 1.06 -31.35 -14.48
CA GLU A 115 2.09 -30.45 -15.01
C GLU A 115 1.52 -29.06 -15.31
N GLU A 116 0.36 -28.96 -15.97
CA GLU A 116 -0.29 -27.67 -16.24
C GLU A 116 -0.67 -26.93 -14.94
N LEU A 117 -1.07 -27.67 -13.89
CA LEU A 117 -1.30 -27.09 -12.57
C LEU A 117 -0.02 -26.55 -11.94
N ALA A 118 1.06 -27.35 -11.94
CA ALA A 118 2.34 -26.94 -11.38
C ALA A 118 2.92 -25.72 -12.11
N ASP A 119 2.80 -25.65 -13.43
CA ASP A 119 3.21 -24.49 -14.24
C ASP A 119 2.36 -23.25 -13.91
N GLY A 120 1.05 -23.43 -13.71
CA GLY A 120 0.13 -22.37 -13.27
C GLY A 120 0.53 -21.76 -11.92
N PHE A 121 0.83 -22.59 -10.91
CA PHE A 121 1.34 -22.09 -9.62
C PHE A 121 2.69 -21.40 -9.77
N LEU A 122 3.60 -21.95 -10.58
CA LEU A 122 4.90 -21.35 -10.83
C LEU A 122 4.75 -19.94 -11.43
N ARG A 123 3.81 -19.76 -12.36
CA ARG A 123 3.49 -18.47 -12.97
C ARG A 123 2.97 -17.46 -11.95
N ILE A 124 2.07 -17.87 -11.05
CA ILE A 124 1.58 -17.01 -9.94
C ILE A 124 2.74 -16.60 -9.03
N ALA A 125 3.60 -17.56 -8.65
CA ALA A 125 4.77 -17.28 -7.81
C ALA A 125 5.72 -16.26 -8.47
N VAL A 126 5.98 -16.42 -9.77
CA VAL A 126 6.83 -15.52 -10.57
C VAL A 126 6.22 -14.13 -10.67
N GLU A 127 4.91 -14.02 -10.94
CA GLU A 127 4.22 -12.72 -10.98
C GLU A 127 4.28 -12.01 -9.63
N ASN A 128 4.07 -12.74 -8.52
CA ASN A 128 4.19 -12.17 -7.18
C ASN A 128 5.61 -11.65 -6.88
N MET A 129 6.64 -12.43 -7.24
CA MET A 129 8.05 -12.00 -7.11
C MET A 129 8.36 -10.78 -7.99
N ALA A 130 7.91 -10.77 -9.24
CA ALA A 130 8.14 -9.68 -10.18
C ALA A 130 7.40 -8.40 -9.76
N ASN A 131 6.15 -8.50 -9.29
CA ASN A 131 5.36 -7.38 -8.79
C ASN A 131 6.02 -6.72 -7.58
N ALA A 132 6.60 -7.50 -6.68
CA ALA A 132 7.35 -6.95 -5.57
C ALA A 132 8.62 -6.20 -6.01
N ILE A 133 9.36 -6.72 -7.01
CA ILE A 133 10.51 -6.02 -7.60
C ILE A 133 10.06 -4.72 -8.29
N LYS A 134 8.97 -4.74 -9.06
CA LYS A 134 8.37 -3.55 -9.69
C LYS A 134 7.97 -2.52 -8.64
N LYS A 135 7.27 -2.92 -7.59
CA LYS A 135 6.83 -2.04 -6.50
C LYS A 135 7.99 -1.25 -5.91
N ILE A 136 9.10 -1.92 -5.58
CA ILE A 136 10.31 -1.29 -5.03
C ILE A 136 10.97 -0.34 -6.03
N SER A 137 11.03 -0.74 -7.30
CA SER A 137 11.73 0.01 -8.35
C SER A 137 10.94 1.24 -8.79
N VAL A 138 9.63 1.11 -8.95
CA VAL A 138 8.70 2.20 -9.29
C VAL A 138 8.61 3.23 -8.16
N GLN A 139 8.55 2.80 -6.88
CA GLN A 139 8.64 3.71 -5.73
C GLN A 139 9.86 4.64 -5.77
N ARG A 140 10.90 4.26 -6.52
CA ARG A 140 12.16 4.99 -6.67
C ARG A 140 12.36 5.63 -8.04
N GLY A 141 11.39 5.49 -8.95
CA GLY A 141 11.45 6.05 -10.30
C GLY A 141 12.40 5.35 -11.26
N TYR A 142 12.77 4.08 -11.00
CA TYR A 142 13.67 3.33 -11.88
C TYR A 142 12.92 2.54 -12.95
N ASP A 143 13.37 2.64 -14.20
CA ASP A 143 12.99 1.71 -15.27
C ASP A 143 13.87 0.46 -15.17
N VAL A 144 13.25 -0.67 -14.80
CA VAL A 144 13.97 -1.93 -14.55
C VAL A 144 14.36 -2.67 -15.83
N THR A 145 13.82 -2.30 -17.00
CA THR A 145 14.03 -3.06 -18.24
C THR A 145 15.48 -3.05 -18.72
N ASP A 146 16.23 -1.99 -18.41
CA ASP A 146 17.66 -1.84 -18.72
C ASP A 146 18.60 -2.45 -17.66
N TYR A 147 18.05 -3.00 -16.57
CA TYR A 147 18.84 -3.56 -15.48
C TYR A 147 19.23 -5.03 -15.75
N VAL A 148 20.25 -5.49 -15.02
CA VAL A 148 20.63 -6.90 -14.94
C VAL A 148 20.02 -7.51 -13.67
N LEU A 149 19.27 -8.59 -13.81
CA LEU A 149 18.74 -9.33 -12.66
C LEU A 149 19.85 -10.17 -12.02
N GLN A 150 20.32 -9.79 -10.83
CA GLN A 150 21.21 -10.64 -10.04
C GLN A 150 20.39 -11.63 -9.21
N CYS A 151 20.57 -12.93 -9.44
CA CYS A 151 19.90 -13.96 -8.66
C CYS A 151 20.85 -14.60 -7.62
N PHE A 152 20.30 -14.93 -6.45
CA PHE A 152 21.01 -15.63 -5.38
C PHE A 152 20.06 -16.54 -4.59
N GLY A 153 20.64 -17.44 -3.79
CA GLY A 153 19.94 -18.53 -3.09
C GLY A 153 19.76 -19.77 -3.96
N GLY A 154 19.57 -20.93 -3.33
CA GLY A 154 19.50 -22.23 -4.04
C GLY A 154 18.32 -22.37 -5.01
N ALA A 155 17.26 -21.58 -4.81
CA ALA A 155 16.10 -21.51 -5.72
C ALA A 155 16.14 -20.32 -6.70
N GLY A 156 17.07 -19.37 -6.55
CA GLY A 156 17.08 -18.14 -7.34
C GLY A 156 17.18 -18.40 -8.84
N GLY A 157 18.13 -19.26 -9.24
CA GLY A 157 18.32 -19.65 -10.65
C GLY A 157 17.17 -20.46 -11.25
N GLN A 158 16.25 -20.99 -10.43
CA GLN A 158 15.10 -21.78 -10.91
C GLN A 158 13.98 -20.90 -11.47
N HIS A 159 13.92 -19.63 -11.07
CA HIS A 159 12.84 -18.70 -11.47
C HIS A 159 13.37 -17.48 -12.23
N ALA A 160 14.68 -17.28 -12.31
CA ALA A 160 15.28 -16.03 -12.75
C ALA A 160 14.90 -15.62 -14.19
N CYS A 161 14.91 -16.56 -15.15
CA CYS A 161 14.49 -16.28 -16.53
C CYS A 161 13.02 -15.83 -16.60
N LEU A 162 12.13 -16.53 -15.90
CA LEU A 162 10.69 -16.21 -15.88
C LEU A 162 10.42 -14.85 -15.22
N ILE A 163 11.09 -14.56 -14.11
CA ILE A 163 11.00 -13.24 -13.44
C ILE A 163 11.51 -12.14 -14.38
N ALA A 164 12.65 -12.36 -15.04
CA ALA A 164 13.20 -11.40 -15.99
C ALA A 164 12.26 -11.15 -17.18
N ASP A 165 11.59 -12.18 -17.70
CA ASP A 165 10.60 -12.04 -18.77
C ASP A 165 9.40 -11.17 -18.31
N VAL A 166 8.87 -11.39 -17.10
CA VAL A 166 7.75 -10.58 -16.54
C VAL A 166 8.15 -9.13 -16.25
N LEU A 167 9.40 -8.91 -15.82
CA LEU A 167 9.97 -7.57 -15.60
C LEU A 167 10.40 -6.89 -16.90
N GLY A 168 10.47 -7.64 -17.99
CA GLY A 168 10.95 -7.19 -19.28
C GLY A 168 12.45 -6.92 -19.34
N MET A 169 13.23 -7.54 -18.45
CA MET A 169 14.69 -7.52 -18.44
C MET A 169 15.26 -8.48 -19.49
N ASN A 170 16.41 -8.12 -20.07
CA ASN A 170 17.06 -8.93 -21.11
C ASN A 170 18.26 -9.73 -20.61
N THR A 171 18.72 -9.47 -19.38
CA THR A 171 19.95 -10.06 -18.83
C THR A 171 19.76 -10.50 -17.39
N VAL A 172 20.18 -11.73 -17.09
CA VAL A 172 20.29 -12.29 -15.72
C VAL A 172 21.74 -12.64 -15.47
N LEU A 173 22.22 -12.41 -14.25
CA LEU A 173 23.56 -12.79 -13.80
C LEU A 173 23.47 -13.80 -12.65
N VAL A 174 24.13 -14.95 -12.82
CA VAL A 174 24.21 -16.04 -11.83
C VAL A 174 25.67 -16.24 -11.43
N HIS A 175 26.01 -15.73 -10.26
CA HIS A 175 27.36 -15.86 -9.68
C HIS A 175 27.70 -17.33 -9.37
N PRO A 176 28.96 -17.80 -9.47
CA PRO A 176 29.35 -19.17 -9.14
C PRO A 176 29.10 -19.57 -7.69
N PHE A 177 28.94 -18.58 -6.81
CA PHE A 177 28.53 -18.79 -5.42
C PHE A 177 27.11 -18.31 -5.14
N ALA A 178 26.21 -18.27 -6.13
CA ALA A 178 24.84 -17.77 -5.97
C ALA A 178 24.10 -18.42 -4.78
N GLY A 179 24.27 -19.72 -4.56
CA GLY A 179 23.67 -20.44 -3.42
C GLY A 179 24.19 -20.02 -2.03
N VAL A 180 25.38 -19.43 -1.95
CA VAL A 180 26.05 -18.99 -0.71
C VAL A 180 26.55 -17.55 -0.78
N LEU A 181 25.93 -16.73 -1.64
CA LEU A 181 26.44 -15.41 -2.03
C LEU A 181 26.57 -14.46 -0.83
N SER A 182 25.69 -14.59 0.15
CA SER A 182 25.75 -13.79 1.38
C SER A 182 27.04 -14.00 2.17
N ALA A 183 27.52 -15.24 2.29
CA ALA A 183 28.77 -15.54 2.99
C ALA A 183 29.98 -15.00 2.23
N TYR A 184 29.96 -15.11 0.89
CA TYR A 184 30.96 -14.52 0.02
C TYR A 184 30.98 -12.98 0.12
N GLY A 185 29.81 -12.34 0.06
CA GLY A 185 29.65 -10.89 0.20
C GLY A 185 30.09 -10.38 1.57
N MET A 186 29.85 -11.12 2.66
CA MET A 186 30.37 -10.78 3.99
C MET A 186 31.90 -10.75 4.02
N GLY A 187 32.57 -11.66 3.31
CA GLY A 187 34.03 -11.70 3.23
C GLY A 187 34.64 -10.58 2.38
N LEU A 188 33.88 -10.05 1.41
CA LEU A 188 34.30 -8.96 0.53
C LEU A 188 33.90 -7.57 1.02
N ALA A 189 33.04 -7.46 2.02
CA ALA A 189 32.48 -6.19 2.42
C ALA A 189 33.56 -5.26 3.02
N ASP A 190 33.60 -4.03 2.52
CA ASP A 190 34.39 -2.96 3.13
C ASP A 190 33.89 -2.66 4.54
N VAL A 191 34.79 -2.21 5.40
CA VAL A 191 34.40 -1.64 6.70
C VAL A 191 33.87 -0.23 6.45
N ARG A 192 32.64 0.06 6.91
CA ARG A 192 32.01 1.37 6.70
C ARG A 192 31.54 1.98 8.00
N ALA A 193 31.78 3.27 8.16
CA ALA A 193 31.19 4.10 9.20
C ALA A 193 30.36 5.20 8.53
N LEU A 194 29.13 5.40 9.00
CA LEU A 194 28.25 6.49 8.56
C LEU A 194 27.86 7.31 9.78
N ARG A 195 27.96 8.63 9.67
CA ARG A 195 27.55 9.58 10.70
C ARG A 195 26.76 10.71 10.10
N GLU A 196 25.69 11.10 10.78
CA GLU A 196 24.74 12.10 10.30
C GLU A 196 24.44 13.13 11.37
N ARG A 197 24.03 14.32 10.94
CA ARG A 197 23.59 15.41 11.82
C ARG A 197 22.56 16.29 11.12
N THR A 198 21.44 16.53 11.79
CA THR A 198 20.40 17.46 11.33
C THR A 198 20.92 18.89 11.38
N ILE A 199 20.69 19.65 10.32
CA ILE A 199 21.07 21.06 10.17
C ILE A 199 19.84 21.95 10.11
N GLU A 200 18.85 21.57 9.30
CA GLU A 200 17.59 22.26 9.02
C GLU A 200 17.74 23.78 8.86
N ALA A 201 18.26 24.20 7.71
CA ALA A 201 18.44 25.63 7.40
C ALA A 201 18.41 25.90 5.89
N ASP A 202 18.00 27.11 5.51
CA ASP A 202 18.04 27.59 4.13
C ASP A 202 19.43 27.43 3.53
N LEU A 203 19.49 26.78 2.36
CA LEU A 203 20.73 26.58 1.62
C LEU A 203 21.17 27.88 0.95
N GLN A 204 21.86 28.72 1.74
CA GLN A 204 22.46 29.97 1.31
C GLN A 204 23.98 29.94 1.49
N LEU A 205 24.69 30.85 0.81
CA LEU A 205 26.15 30.98 0.95
C LEU A 205 26.60 31.22 2.40
N SER A 206 25.75 31.84 3.22
CA SER A 206 25.98 32.06 4.65
C SER A 206 25.98 30.78 5.49
N LEU A 207 25.34 29.70 5.03
CA LEU A 207 25.28 28.42 5.73
C LEU A 207 26.55 27.57 5.53
N VAL A 208 27.29 27.80 4.45
CA VAL A 208 28.46 26.98 4.05
C VAL A 208 29.49 26.82 5.18
N PRO A 209 29.91 27.89 5.92
CA PRO A 209 30.89 27.72 7.00
C PRO A 209 30.39 26.85 8.17
N ARG A 210 29.06 26.79 8.39
CA ARG A 210 28.48 25.85 9.36
C ARG A 210 28.55 24.43 8.80
N LEU A 211 28.13 24.19 7.55
CA LEU A 211 28.20 22.86 6.94
C LEU A 211 29.60 22.27 6.98
N GLU A 212 30.63 23.05 6.61
CA GLU A 212 32.03 22.58 6.62
C GLU A 212 32.48 22.14 8.00
N ARG A 213 32.27 22.98 9.01
CA ARG A 213 32.66 22.69 10.40
C ARG A 213 31.97 21.44 10.94
N GLU A 214 30.69 21.28 10.65
CA GLU A 214 29.90 20.13 11.13
C GLU A 214 30.29 18.85 10.35
N LEU A 215 30.51 18.92 9.04
CA LEU A 215 31.01 17.82 8.21
C LEU A 215 32.42 17.37 8.63
N ASP A 216 33.34 18.29 8.91
CA ASP A 216 34.69 17.98 9.39
C ASP A 216 34.64 17.23 10.73
N ALA A 217 33.76 17.65 11.64
CA ALA A 217 33.57 16.98 12.91
C ALA A 217 33.05 15.54 12.73
N LEU A 218 32.07 15.33 11.85
CA LEU A 218 31.56 13.99 11.54
C LEU A 218 32.60 13.12 10.82
N ALA A 219 33.38 13.69 9.90
CA ALA A 219 34.45 12.99 9.18
C ALA A 219 35.51 12.45 10.11
N LYS A 220 35.91 13.23 11.13
CA LYS A 220 36.84 12.77 12.16
C LYS A 220 36.27 11.57 12.92
N VAL A 221 35.04 11.68 13.42
CA VAL A 221 34.39 10.59 14.18
C VAL A 221 34.27 9.32 13.34
N SER A 222 33.82 9.46 12.10
CA SER A 222 33.67 8.34 11.15
C SER A 222 35.01 7.66 10.85
N SER A 223 36.06 8.43 10.60
CA SER A 223 37.40 7.88 10.32
C SER A 223 38.02 7.20 11.53
N ASP A 224 37.84 7.76 12.73
CA ASP A 224 38.33 7.17 13.98
C ASP A 224 37.68 5.80 14.25
N GLU A 225 36.41 5.63 13.91
CA GLU A 225 35.69 4.35 14.03
C GLU A 225 36.19 3.29 13.05
N VAL A 226 36.42 3.64 11.78
CA VAL A 226 36.98 2.71 10.80
C VAL A 226 38.41 2.31 11.19
N ARG A 227 39.22 3.26 11.69
CA ARG A 227 40.58 3.00 12.19
C ARG A 227 40.58 2.04 13.38
N ALA A 228 39.62 2.18 14.30
CA ALA A 228 39.47 1.29 15.46
C ALA A 228 39.20 -0.17 15.08
N GLN A 229 38.73 -0.42 13.86
CA GLN A 229 38.52 -1.76 13.30
C GLN A 229 39.74 -2.33 12.57
N GLY A 230 40.89 -1.65 12.63
CA GLY A 230 42.17 -2.16 12.12
C GLY A 230 42.46 -1.84 10.66
N ILE A 231 41.77 -0.85 10.07
CA ILE A 231 42.06 -0.37 8.71
C ILE A 231 43.11 0.76 8.77
N ASP A 232 44.06 0.74 7.84
CA ASP A 232 45.08 1.78 7.68
C ASP A 232 44.52 3.04 6.99
N GLU A 233 45.08 4.21 7.30
CA GLU A 233 44.60 5.50 6.78
C GLU A 233 44.71 5.61 5.25
N ASP A 234 45.76 5.03 4.66
CA ASP A 234 45.96 5.00 3.19
C ASP A 234 44.92 4.12 2.46
N SER A 235 44.18 3.28 3.20
CA SER A 235 43.12 2.41 2.69
C SER A 235 41.72 2.95 3.00
N MET A 236 41.60 4.20 3.48
CA MET A 236 40.34 4.86 3.80
C MET A 236 39.95 5.92 2.77
N GLU A 237 38.66 5.95 2.45
CA GLU A 237 38.05 6.99 1.63
C GLU A 237 36.89 7.63 2.40
N THR A 238 36.86 8.96 2.50
CA THR A 238 35.78 9.68 3.22
C THR A 238 34.98 10.54 2.26
N HIS A 239 33.67 10.28 2.20
CA HIS A 239 32.70 10.99 1.38
C HIS A 239 31.79 11.87 2.23
N ARG A 240 31.51 13.08 1.74
CA ARG A 240 30.68 14.08 2.42
C ARG A 240 29.45 14.39 1.58
N PHE A 241 28.29 14.42 2.22
CA PHE A 241 27.01 14.67 1.56
C PHE A 241 26.14 15.65 2.34
N VAL A 242 25.28 16.34 1.61
CA VAL A 242 24.19 17.16 2.14
C VAL A 242 22.89 16.59 1.60
N HIS A 243 21.87 16.51 2.45
CA HIS A 243 20.53 16.08 2.08
C HIS A 243 19.69 17.35 1.90
N LEU A 244 19.26 17.58 0.66
CA LEU A 244 18.52 18.79 0.26
C LEU A 244 17.04 18.48 0.04
N ARG A 245 16.17 19.41 0.40
CA ARG A 245 14.73 19.36 0.12
C ARG A 245 14.22 20.74 -0.30
N TYR A 246 13.17 20.81 -1.12
CA TYR A 246 12.46 22.07 -1.30
C TYR A 246 11.79 22.50 0.01
N ASP A 247 11.75 23.80 0.24
CA ASP A 247 10.93 24.37 1.29
C ASP A 247 9.46 23.95 1.09
N GLY A 248 8.82 23.54 2.17
CA GLY A 248 7.49 22.93 2.14
C GLY A 248 7.47 21.42 1.84
N SER A 249 8.58 20.77 1.48
CA SER A 249 8.65 19.31 1.22
C SER A 249 9.45 18.56 2.29
N ASP A 250 8.99 17.37 2.71
CA ASP A 250 9.72 16.49 3.64
C ASP A 250 10.70 15.52 2.94
N THR A 251 10.76 15.54 1.61
CA THR A 251 11.63 14.59 0.88
C THR A 251 13.01 15.18 0.65
N ALA A 252 13.94 14.81 1.52
CA ALA A 252 15.34 15.11 1.34
C ALA A 252 16.02 14.12 0.38
N LEU A 253 16.77 14.63 -0.59
CA LEU A 253 17.61 13.85 -1.49
C LEU A 253 19.08 14.16 -1.20
N GLN A 254 19.86 13.09 -1.07
CA GLN A 254 21.30 13.18 -0.83
C GLN A 254 22.04 13.67 -2.08
N VAL A 255 22.89 14.68 -1.92
CA VAL A 255 23.82 15.17 -2.94
C VAL A 255 25.25 15.26 -2.38
N PRO A 256 26.29 15.09 -3.22
CA PRO A 256 27.67 15.33 -2.79
C PRO A 256 27.84 16.77 -2.28
N TYR A 257 28.59 16.95 -1.18
CA TYR A 257 28.91 18.28 -0.69
C TYR A 257 29.83 19.02 -1.69
N GLY A 258 29.50 20.27 -1.98
CA GLY A 258 30.24 21.12 -2.91
C GLY A 258 29.72 22.57 -2.92
N PRO A 259 30.07 23.37 -3.95
CA PRO A 259 29.49 24.69 -4.13
C PRO A 259 27.95 24.65 -4.16
N VAL A 260 27.30 25.66 -3.58
CA VAL A 260 25.82 25.71 -3.45
C VAL A 260 25.11 25.50 -4.79
N ALA A 261 25.59 26.14 -5.87
CA ALA A 261 25.00 26.01 -7.20
C ALA A 261 25.06 24.56 -7.75
N ASP A 262 26.16 23.85 -7.49
CA ASP A 262 26.35 22.47 -7.95
C ASP A 262 25.46 21.52 -7.15
N MET A 263 25.35 21.74 -5.84
CA MET A 263 24.45 20.96 -4.98
C MET A 263 22.98 21.13 -5.39
N VAL A 264 22.54 22.36 -5.68
CA VAL A 264 21.17 22.62 -6.18
C VAL A 264 20.95 21.95 -7.53
N THR A 265 21.90 22.06 -8.46
CA THR A 265 21.79 21.42 -9.78
C THR A 265 21.70 19.89 -9.67
N ALA A 266 22.52 19.27 -8.83
CA ALA A 266 22.48 17.84 -8.56
C ALA A 266 21.16 17.43 -7.89
N TYR A 267 20.66 18.24 -6.96
CA TYR A 267 19.37 18.04 -6.31
C TYR A 267 18.23 18.08 -7.32
N GLU A 268 18.14 19.13 -8.14
CA GLU A 268 17.08 19.28 -9.15
C GLU A 268 17.11 18.17 -10.20
N ALA A 269 18.31 17.72 -10.62
CA ALA A 269 18.45 16.60 -11.54
C ALA A 269 17.92 15.29 -10.91
N SER A 270 18.31 15.01 -9.66
CA SER A 270 17.82 13.85 -8.90
C SER A 270 16.31 13.93 -8.65
N TYR A 271 15.82 15.11 -8.29
CA TYR A 271 14.41 15.39 -8.05
C TYR A 271 13.57 15.18 -9.33
N ARG A 272 14.01 15.73 -10.47
CA ARG A 272 13.36 15.53 -11.76
C ARG A 272 13.36 14.07 -12.20
N SER A 273 14.48 13.37 -12.01
CA SER A 273 14.55 11.95 -12.34
C SER A 273 13.58 11.11 -11.51
N ARG A 274 13.37 11.48 -10.24
CA ARG A 274 12.53 10.72 -9.32
C ARG A 274 11.04 11.07 -9.43
N PHE A 275 10.71 12.35 -9.65
CA PHE A 275 9.34 12.86 -9.56
C PHE A 275 8.80 13.41 -10.89
N GLY A 276 9.62 13.50 -11.94
CA GLY A 276 9.22 13.94 -13.28
C GLY A 276 9.17 15.46 -13.50
N PHE A 277 9.31 16.28 -12.45
CA PHE A 277 9.27 17.75 -12.53
C PHE A 277 10.23 18.41 -11.52
N VAL A 278 10.32 19.74 -11.52
CA VAL A 278 11.02 20.56 -10.51
C VAL A 278 10.08 21.68 -10.05
N MET A 279 10.33 22.29 -8.88
CA MET A 279 9.54 23.40 -8.33
C MET A 279 10.30 24.72 -8.46
N PRO A 280 10.34 25.34 -9.65
CA PRO A 280 11.13 26.54 -9.87
C PRO A 280 10.67 27.69 -8.95
N GLY A 281 11.63 28.35 -8.30
CA GLY A 281 11.36 29.50 -7.42
C GLY A 281 11.08 29.16 -5.95
N LYS A 282 10.96 27.88 -5.58
CA LYS A 282 10.91 27.47 -4.17
C LYS A 282 12.32 27.46 -3.54
N GLY A 283 12.39 27.80 -2.26
CA GLY A 283 13.64 27.72 -1.48
C GLY A 283 14.13 26.27 -1.36
N VAL A 284 15.43 26.10 -1.09
CA VAL A 284 16.04 24.77 -0.84
C VAL A 284 16.60 24.76 0.57
N ILE A 285 16.26 23.74 1.34
CA ILE A 285 16.68 23.52 2.73
C ILE A 285 17.77 22.45 2.76
N ALA A 286 18.86 22.72 3.49
CA ALA A 286 19.81 21.70 3.92
C ALA A 286 19.28 21.02 5.19
N ALA A 287 18.64 19.88 5.00
CA ALA A 287 17.97 19.13 6.07
C ALA A 287 18.99 18.47 7.00
N THR A 288 19.84 17.61 6.42
CA THR A 288 20.80 16.77 7.15
C THR A 288 22.13 16.76 6.41
N ILE A 289 23.23 16.64 7.16
CA ILE A 289 24.53 16.28 6.60
C ILE A 289 24.90 14.87 6.98
N SER A 290 25.64 14.18 6.10
CA SER A 290 26.13 12.84 6.36
C SER A 290 27.56 12.67 5.86
N VAL A 291 28.37 11.94 6.62
CA VAL A 291 29.73 11.55 6.24
C VAL A 291 29.86 10.04 6.30
N GLU A 292 30.38 9.45 5.23
CA GLU A 292 30.67 8.03 5.13
C GLU A 292 32.18 7.83 4.96
N THR A 293 32.80 7.08 5.86
CA THR A 293 34.18 6.61 5.69
C THR A 293 34.17 5.12 5.34
N ILE A 294 34.86 4.77 4.27
CA ILE A 294 34.97 3.42 3.72
C ILE A 294 36.42 2.97 3.87
N GLY A 295 36.64 1.91 4.62
CA GLY A 295 37.92 1.22 4.75
C GLY A 295 37.95 -0.02 3.85
N ARG A 296 38.79 -0.01 2.82
CA ARG A 296 38.89 -1.10 1.86
C ARG A 296 39.59 -2.30 2.47
N THR A 297 38.96 -3.47 2.38
CA THR A 297 39.43 -4.72 3.03
C THR A 297 39.92 -5.78 2.05
N PHE A 298 39.56 -5.70 0.77
CA PHE A 298 39.83 -6.76 -0.21
C PHE A 298 40.14 -6.24 -1.62
N ASP A 299 40.94 -6.99 -2.37
CA ASP A 299 41.23 -6.76 -3.80
C ASP A 299 40.61 -7.90 -4.63
N VAL A 300 39.65 -7.57 -5.50
CA VAL A 300 38.79 -8.52 -6.22
C VAL A 300 39.52 -9.19 -7.40
N GLU A 301 40.67 -8.66 -7.83
CA GLU A 301 41.42 -9.16 -9.00
C GLU A 301 42.04 -10.56 -8.83
N ALA A 302 41.92 -11.19 -7.66
CA ALA A 302 42.51 -12.50 -7.35
C ALA A 302 41.57 -13.72 -7.51
N MET A 303 40.43 -13.59 -8.19
CA MET A 303 39.47 -14.69 -8.34
C MET A 303 39.96 -15.79 -9.31
N PRO A 304 39.59 -17.07 -9.06
CA PRO A 304 39.94 -18.17 -9.97
C PRO A 304 39.36 -17.95 -11.37
N GLN A 305 40.21 -18.06 -12.39
CA GLN A 305 39.77 -18.06 -13.79
C GLN A 305 39.10 -19.39 -14.13
N ALA A 306 37.98 -19.34 -14.85
CA ALA A 306 37.33 -20.54 -15.38
C ALA A 306 38.24 -21.22 -16.43
N VAL A 307 38.13 -22.55 -16.55
CA VAL A 307 38.96 -23.36 -17.45
C VAL A 307 38.74 -22.93 -18.91
N SER A 308 39.82 -22.87 -19.70
CA SER A 308 39.84 -22.19 -21.01
C SER A 308 39.53 -23.06 -22.22
N ASP A 309 39.52 -24.40 -22.10
CA ASP A 309 39.44 -25.29 -23.27
C ASP A 309 38.50 -26.48 -23.05
N GLY A 310 37.56 -26.70 -23.98
CA GLY A 310 36.64 -27.84 -24.01
C GLY A 310 35.40 -27.59 -24.88
N ASP A 311 34.70 -28.65 -25.29
CA ASP A 311 33.36 -28.54 -25.88
C ASP A 311 32.30 -28.59 -24.78
N VAL A 312 31.20 -27.84 -24.93
CA VAL A 312 30.05 -27.89 -24.02
C VAL A 312 29.29 -29.20 -24.24
N THR A 313 29.44 -30.18 -23.35
CA THR A 313 28.78 -31.49 -23.46
C THR A 313 27.76 -31.73 -22.35
N PRO A 314 26.53 -32.15 -22.66
CA PRO A 314 25.53 -32.47 -21.64
C PRO A 314 25.90 -33.74 -20.87
N ARG A 315 25.69 -33.72 -19.56
CA ARG A 315 25.79 -34.87 -18.65
C ARG A 315 24.68 -35.88 -18.90
N ALA A 316 23.46 -35.38 -19.12
CA ALA A 316 22.25 -36.17 -19.31
C ALA A 316 21.23 -35.39 -20.14
N ALA A 317 20.12 -36.06 -20.49
CA ALA A 317 18.90 -35.41 -20.98
C ALA A 317 17.73 -35.92 -20.15
N VAL A 318 16.85 -35.02 -19.73
CA VAL A 318 15.70 -35.34 -18.87
C VAL A 318 14.42 -34.76 -19.47
N ASP A 319 13.30 -35.40 -19.17
CA ASP A 319 11.99 -34.85 -19.51
C ASP A 319 11.64 -33.73 -18.51
N ALA A 320 11.15 -32.62 -19.04
CA ALA A 320 10.70 -31.47 -18.29
C ALA A 320 9.50 -30.82 -18.98
N PHE A 321 8.88 -29.86 -18.31
CA PHE A 321 7.80 -29.04 -18.85
C PHE A 321 8.21 -27.57 -18.73
N MET A 322 8.40 -26.91 -19.88
CA MET A 322 8.90 -25.53 -19.94
C MET A 322 8.18 -24.78 -21.07
N GLY A 323 7.86 -23.51 -20.84
CA GLY A 323 7.14 -22.70 -21.85
C GLY A 323 5.74 -23.23 -22.20
N GLY A 324 5.09 -23.96 -21.30
CA GLY A 324 3.76 -24.53 -21.53
C GLY A 324 3.73 -25.84 -22.31
N GLU A 325 4.88 -26.43 -22.63
CA GLU A 325 4.96 -27.67 -23.39
C GLU A 325 5.97 -28.67 -22.78
N PRO A 326 5.79 -29.99 -22.99
CA PRO A 326 6.78 -31.00 -22.66
C PRO A 326 8.05 -30.83 -23.52
N VAL A 327 9.22 -30.89 -22.88
CA VAL A 327 10.53 -30.76 -23.52
C VAL A 327 11.51 -31.82 -23.01
N THR A 328 12.47 -32.21 -23.84
CA THR A 328 13.64 -32.98 -23.39
C THR A 328 14.80 -32.01 -23.20
N ALA A 329 15.11 -31.69 -21.94
CA ALA A 329 16.13 -30.70 -21.57
C ALA A 329 17.49 -31.37 -21.32
N PRO A 330 18.57 -30.94 -22.00
CA PRO A 330 19.92 -31.34 -21.62
C PRO A 330 20.30 -30.78 -20.24
N VAL A 331 21.04 -31.58 -19.48
CA VAL A 331 21.56 -31.26 -18.15
C VAL A 331 23.07 -31.08 -18.23
N PHE A 332 23.59 -29.97 -17.73
CA PHE A 332 25.02 -29.65 -17.72
C PHE A 332 25.53 -29.49 -16.29
N ASP A 333 26.72 -30.02 -16.02
CA ASP A 333 27.45 -29.72 -14.79
C ASP A 333 28.15 -28.37 -14.97
N ARG A 334 27.85 -27.37 -14.11
CA ARG A 334 28.41 -26.01 -14.23
C ARG A 334 29.93 -26.01 -14.39
N GLU A 335 30.62 -26.86 -13.63
CA GLU A 335 32.08 -26.97 -13.60
C GLU A 335 32.70 -27.43 -14.92
N THR A 336 31.90 -28.04 -15.81
CA THR A 336 32.34 -28.55 -17.11
C THR A 336 32.17 -27.55 -18.24
N ILE A 337 31.53 -26.41 -17.99
CA ILE A 337 31.28 -25.38 -19.01
C ILE A 337 32.55 -24.52 -19.16
N PRO A 338 33.20 -24.50 -20.34
CA PRO A 338 34.38 -23.69 -20.59
C PRO A 338 34.05 -22.20 -20.62
N THR A 339 35.05 -21.35 -20.41
CA THR A 339 34.92 -19.90 -20.62
C THR A 339 34.41 -19.60 -22.03
N GLY A 340 33.38 -18.74 -22.14
CA GLY A 340 32.71 -18.42 -23.40
C GLY A 340 31.75 -19.51 -23.91
N GLY A 341 31.65 -20.64 -23.20
CA GLY A 341 30.70 -21.71 -23.51
C GLY A 341 29.26 -21.19 -23.44
N ARG A 342 28.45 -21.57 -24.44
CA ARG A 342 27.06 -21.13 -24.59
C ARG A 342 26.11 -22.31 -24.55
N ILE A 343 25.00 -22.14 -23.84
CA ILE A 343 23.93 -23.13 -23.70
C ILE A 343 22.61 -22.45 -24.03
N ASP A 344 21.96 -22.87 -25.11
CA ASP A 344 20.62 -22.43 -25.46
C ASP A 344 19.57 -23.17 -24.62
N GLY A 345 18.56 -22.45 -24.14
CA GLY A 345 17.40 -23.04 -23.46
C GLY A 345 16.43 -23.69 -24.44
N PRO A 346 15.63 -24.69 -24.01
CA PRO A 346 15.48 -25.20 -22.64
C PRO A 346 16.67 -26.04 -22.17
N ALA A 347 17.25 -25.74 -21.00
CA ALA A 347 18.35 -26.51 -20.42
C ALA A 347 18.42 -26.38 -18.89
N LEU A 348 19.02 -27.37 -18.23
CA LEU A 348 19.30 -27.36 -16.79
C LEU A 348 20.81 -27.29 -16.54
N ILE A 349 21.24 -26.38 -15.69
CA ILE A 349 22.64 -26.28 -15.24
C ILE A 349 22.68 -26.57 -13.75
N ILE A 350 23.32 -27.67 -13.36
CA ILE A 350 23.41 -28.13 -11.97
C ILE A 350 24.77 -27.78 -11.36
N GLU A 351 24.75 -27.48 -10.07
CA GLU A 351 25.92 -27.20 -9.25
C GLU A 351 25.67 -27.66 -7.81
N ALA A 352 26.71 -27.73 -6.99
CA ALA A 352 26.61 -28.28 -5.63
C ALA A 352 25.60 -27.55 -4.72
N THR A 353 25.29 -26.28 -5.00
CA THR A 353 24.46 -25.43 -4.14
C THR A 353 23.17 -24.93 -4.78
N ALA A 354 22.94 -25.19 -6.07
CA ALA A 354 21.81 -24.64 -6.82
C ALA A 354 21.52 -25.42 -8.12
N THR A 355 20.37 -25.13 -8.71
CA THR A 355 20.04 -25.51 -10.09
C THR A 355 19.58 -24.25 -10.83
N THR A 356 20.18 -23.97 -11.97
CA THR A 356 19.82 -22.85 -12.84
C THR A 356 19.05 -23.38 -14.03
N ILE A 357 17.90 -22.77 -14.31
CA ILE A 357 17.03 -23.14 -15.42
C ILE A 357 17.18 -22.09 -16.52
N VAL A 358 17.62 -22.55 -17.69
CA VAL A 358 17.68 -21.73 -18.90
C VAL A 358 16.37 -21.98 -19.66
N GLU A 359 15.40 -21.10 -19.49
CA GLU A 359 14.08 -21.23 -20.12
C GLU A 359 14.17 -21.10 -21.66
N PRO A 360 13.19 -21.62 -22.42
CA PRO A 360 13.14 -21.45 -23.87
C PRO A 360 13.35 -20.00 -24.32
N GLY A 361 14.23 -19.80 -25.30
CA GLY A 361 14.57 -18.48 -25.85
C GLY A 361 15.60 -17.67 -25.03
N TRP A 362 16.08 -18.20 -23.91
CA TRP A 362 17.25 -17.69 -23.20
C TRP A 362 18.51 -18.47 -23.61
N GLN A 363 19.68 -17.83 -23.50
CA GLN A 363 20.99 -18.45 -23.70
C GLN A 363 21.87 -18.11 -22.50
N ALA A 364 22.48 -19.12 -21.87
CA ALA A 364 23.50 -18.93 -20.85
C ALA A 364 24.90 -18.86 -21.48
N GLU A 365 25.72 -17.92 -21.05
CA GLU A 365 27.12 -17.76 -21.45
C GLU A 365 28.03 -17.74 -20.22
N MET A 366 29.06 -18.58 -20.19
CA MET A 366 30.06 -18.59 -19.13
C MET A 366 31.08 -17.48 -19.34
N THR A 367 31.29 -16.64 -18.33
CA THR A 367 32.30 -15.58 -18.36
C THR A 367 33.68 -16.07 -17.92
N HIS A 368 34.71 -15.27 -18.15
CA HIS A 368 36.09 -15.59 -17.76
C HIS A 368 36.32 -15.69 -16.23
N ILE A 369 35.43 -15.10 -15.43
CA ILE A 369 35.43 -15.17 -13.96
C ILE A 369 34.45 -16.21 -13.41
N GLY A 370 33.82 -17.02 -14.28
CA GLY A 370 32.97 -18.14 -13.88
C GLY A 370 31.50 -17.78 -13.60
N ASP A 371 31.07 -16.54 -13.87
CA ASP A 371 29.64 -16.16 -13.87
C ASP A 371 28.91 -16.76 -15.07
N LEU A 372 27.64 -17.11 -14.88
CA LEU A 372 26.72 -17.38 -15.98
C LEU A 372 25.91 -16.11 -16.26
N VAL A 373 26.02 -15.59 -17.47
CA VAL A 373 25.19 -14.49 -17.97
C VAL A 373 24.12 -15.09 -18.86
N LEU A 374 22.86 -15.00 -18.45
CA LEU A 374 21.73 -15.46 -19.26
C LEU A 374 21.18 -14.27 -20.03
N ARG A 375 21.04 -14.42 -21.35
CA ARG A 375 20.53 -13.38 -22.25
C ARG A 375 19.28 -13.86 -22.96
N ARG A 376 18.29 -12.98 -23.06
CA ARG A 376 17.11 -13.21 -23.90
C ARG A 376 17.51 -13.06 -25.37
N VAL A 377 17.61 -14.18 -26.10
CA VAL A 377 18.11 -14.21 -27.49
C VAL A 377 17.00 -14.31 -28.54
N VAL A 378 15.84 -14.88 -28.18
CA VAL A 378 14.62 -14.82 -29.00
C VAL A 378 13.80 -13.59 -28.57
N ALA A 379 13.10 -12.89 -29.46
CA ALA A 379 12.22 -11.80 -29.01
C ALA A 379 11.09 -12.36 -28.13
N ARG A 380 10.71 -11.63 -27.07
CA ARG A 380 9.51 -11.93 -26.31
C ARG A 380 8.28 -11.76 -27.22
N PRO A 381 7.25 -12.60 -27.09
CA PRO A 381 6.00 -12.35 -27.81
C PRO A 381 5.42 -11.00 -27.39
N GLU A 382 5.05 -10.16 -28.36
CA GLU A 382 4.44 -8.84 -28.08
C GLU A 382 3.06 -8.96 -27.41
N ARG A 383 2.38 -10.11 -27.63
CA ARG A 383 1.10 -10.43 -27.03
C ARG A 383 1.07 -11.86 -26.53
N VAL A 384 0.52 -12.08 -25.34
CA VAL A 384 0.18 -13.42 -24.86
C VAL A 384 -1.25 -13.72 -25.34
N ALA A 385 -1.41 -14.73 -26.19
CA ALA A 385 -2.72 -15.15 -26.66
C ALA A 385 -3.47 -15.87 -25.53
N ILE A 386 -4.25 -15.12 -24.75
CA ILE A 386 -5.08 -15.64 -23.67
C ILE A 386 -6.54 -15.45 -24.09
N GLY A 387 -7.33 -16.52 -23.97
CA GLY A 387 -8.77 -16.45 -24.25
C GLY A 387 -9.52 -15.54 -23.27
N THR A 388 -10.79 -15.30 -23.55
CA THR A 388 -11.68 -14.50 -22.69
C THR A 388 -12.41 -15.33 -21.63
N ASN A 389 -12.27 -16.66 -21.68
CA ASN A 389 -12.85 -17.57 -20.67
C ASN A 389 -12.13 -17.40 -19.33
N CYS A 390 -12.87 -17.51 -18.22
CA CYS A 390 -12.29 -17.42 -16.89
C CYS A 390 -11.32 -18.59 -16.65
N ASP A 391 -10.03 -18.26 -16.58
CA ASP A 391 -8.96 -19.18 -16.19
C ASP A 391 -8.56 -18.85 -14.74
N PRO A 392 -8.62 -19.81 -13.80
CA PRO A 392 -8.32 -19.56 -12.38
C PRO A 392 -6.91 -19.02 -12.09
N VAL A 393 -5.91 -19.36 -12.92
CA VAL A 393 -4.54 -18.82 -12.80
C VAL A 393 -4.55 -17.36 -13.22
N MET A 394 -5.12 -17.08 -14.40
CA MET A 394 -5.12 -15.73 -14.95
C MET A 394 -6.02 -14.79 -14.15
N LEU A 395 -7.08 -15.29 -13.53
CA LEU A 395 -7.92 -14.51 -12.62
C LEU A 395 -7.09 -13.92 -11.49
N GLU A 396 -6.20 -14.72 -10.90
CA GLU A 396 -5.30 -14.25 -9.85
C GLU A 396 -4.20 -13.33 -10.39
N VAL A 397 -3.68 -13.57 -11.59
CA VAL A 397 -2.71 -12.67 -12.25
C VAL A 397 -3.34 -11.28 -12.49
N PHE A 398 -4.52 -11.21 -13.11
CA PHE A 398 -5.20 -9.95 -13.39
C PHE A 398 -5.61 -9.21 -12.12
N ASN A 399 -6.06 -9.92 -11.08
CA ASN A 399 -6.32 -9.35 -9.77
C ASN A 399 -5.09 -8.58 -9.24
N ASN A 400 -3.92 -9.23 -9.23
CA ASN A 400 -2.67 -8.62 -8.78
C ASN A 400 -2.21 -7.46 -9.69
N LEU A 401 -2.43 -7.55 -11.01
CA LEU A 401 -2.09 -6.48 -11.94
C LEU A 401 -2.93 -5.21 -11.70
N PHE A 402 -4.25 -5.31 -11.60
CA PHE A 402 -5.11 -4.15 -11.33
C PHE A 402 -4.77 -3.48 -10.00
N MET A 403 -4.56 -4.28 -8.94
CA MET A 403 -4.13 -3.77 -7.64
C MET A 403 -2.77 -3.09 -7.71
N SER A 404 -1.79 -3.67 -8.42
CA SER A 404 -0.47 -3.08 -8.60
C SER A 404 -0.53 -1.71 -9.27
N ILE A 405 -1.41 -1.52 -10.25
CA ILE A 405 -1.58 -0.23 -10.92
C ILE A 405 -2.09 0.82 -9.91
N ALA A 406 -3.13 0.50 -9.14
CA ALA A 406 -3.67 1.41 -8.13
C ALA A 406 -2.62 1.77 -7.06
N GLU A 407 -1.81 0.80 -6.62
CA GLU A 407 -0.70 1.04 -5.68
C GLU A 407 0.38 1.97 -6.29
N GLN A 408 0.75 1.77 -7.55
CA GLN A 408 1.72 2.63 -8.24
C GLN A 408 1.24 4.07 -8.38
N MET A 409 -0.06 4.29 -8.62
CA MET A 409 -0.67 5.62 -8.56
C MET A 409 -0.52 6.22 -7.16
N GLY A 410 -0.86 5.46 -6.12
CA GLY A 410 -0.76 5.91 -4.73
C GLY A 410 0.66 6.30 -4.31
N TYR A 411 1.66 5.52 -4.74
CA TYR A 411 3.07 5.87 -4.51
C TYR A 411 3.48 7.15 -5.23
N THR A 412 2.96 7.39 -6.43
CA THR A 412 3.24 8.64 -7.16
C THR A 412 2.63 9.83 -6.43
N LEU A 413 1.39 9.71 -5.97
CA LEU A 413 0.69 10.74 -5.20
C LEU A 413 1.43 11.08 -3.90
N GLN A 414 1.73 10.08 -3.07
CA GLN A 414 2.43 10.27 -1.79
C GLN A 414 3.76 11.00 -1.96
N ASN A 415 4.54 10.63 -2.99
CA ASN A 415 5.87 11.16 -3.21
C ASN A 415 5.89 12.59 -3.76
N THR A 416 4.82 13.01 -4.43
CA THR A 416 4.75 14.31 -5.13
C THR A 416 3.90 15.34 -4.40
N ALA A 417 3.04 14.92 -3.48
CA ALA A 417 2.23 15.81 -2.65
C ALA A 417 3.07 16.66 -1.68
N LEU A 418 2.53 17.83 -1.32
CA LEU A 418 3.14 18.77 -0.39
C LEU A 418 2.46 18.77 0.99
N SER A 419 1.18 18.42 1.07
CA SER A 419 0.49 18.38 2.37
C SER A 419 0.94 17.20 3.23
N VAL A 420 1.00 17.45 4.54
CA VAL A 420 1.26 16.42 5.56
C VAL A 420 0.19 15.33 5.51
N ASN A 421 -1.07 15.70 5.21
CA ASN A 421 -2.20 14.77 5.08
C ASN A 421 -1.96 13.68 4.03
N VAL A 422 -1.57 14.06 2.82
CA VAL A 422 -1.33 13.08 1.74
C VAL A 422 0.01 12.38 1.93
N LYS A 423 1.06 13.12 2.28
CA LYS A 423 2.44 12.62 2.28
C LYS A 423 2.77 11.72 3.47
N GLU A 424 2.45 12.19 4.67
CA GLU A 424 2.82 11.55 5.93
C GLU A 424 1.68 10.68 6.46
N ARG A 425 0.46 11.22 6.46
CA ARG A 425 -0.71 10.54 7.01
C ARG A 425 -1.34 9.51 6.07
N LEU A 426 -0.99 9.56 4.78
CA LEU A 426 -1.56 8.69 3.73
C LEU A 426 -3.08 8.82 3.60
N ASP A 427 -3.60 10.03 3.79
CA ASP A 427 -5.02 10.33 3.70
C ASP A 427 -5.44 10.57 2.23
N PHE A 428 -5.34 9.51 1.43
CA PHE A 428 -5.70 9.51 0.01
C PHE A 428 -6.09 8.11 -0.44
N SER A 429 -6.73 7.95 -1.61
CA SER A 429 -6.91 6.68 -2.30
C SER A 429 -6.71 6.84 -3.80
N CYS A 430 -6.26 5.78 -4.45
CA CYS A 430 -6.13 5.70 -5.91
C CYS A 430 -6.85 4.45 -6.40
N ALA A 431 -7.63 4.58 -7.46
CA ALA A 431 -8.52 3.53 -7.92
C ALA A 431 -8.68 3.52 -9.45
N ILE A 432 -9.06 2.34 -9.94
CA ILE A 432 -9.35 2.06 -11.35
C ILE A 432 -10.82 1.69 -11.47
N PHE A 433 -11.48 2.20 -12.49
CA PHE A 433 -12.89 2.01 -12.77
C PHE A 433 -13.10 1.56 -14.21
N ASP A 434 -14.16 0.81 -14.45
CA ASP A 434 -14.58 0.46 -15.80
C ASP A 434 -15.20 1.67 -16.53
N ALA A 435 -15.56 1.48 -17.81
CA ALA A 435 -16.19 2.52 -18.62
C ALA A 435 -17.52 3.06 -18.04
N GLY A 436 -18.20 2.30 -17.19
CA GLY A 436 -19.42 2.70 -16.48
C GLY A 436 -19.15 3.43 -15.16
N GLY A 437 -17.88 3.57 -14.76
CA GLY A 437 -17.49 4.16 -13.48
C GLY A 437 -17.59 3.20 -12.30
N SER A 438 -17.67 1.89 -12.55
CA SER A 438 -17.70 0.88 -11.49
C SER A 438 -16.31 0.49 -11.02
N LEU A 439 -16.12 0.38 -9.70
CA LEU A 439 -14.80 0.16 -9.09
C LEU A 439 -14.26 -1.23 -9.45
N ILE A 440 -13.03 -1.28 -9.98
CA ILE A 440 -12.29 -2.51 -10.33
C ILE A 440 -11.24 -2.85 -9.26
N ALA A 441 -10.43 -1.86 -8.87
CA ALA A 441 -9.36 -2.03 -7.89
C ALA A 441 -9.04 -0.70 -7.19
N ASN A 442 -8.59 -0.76 -5.94
CA ASN A 442 -8.23 0.40 -5.12
C ASN A 442 -7.04 0.07 -4.21
N ALA A 443 -6.06 0.97 -4.12
CA ALA A 443 -5.00 0.87 -3.13
C ALA A 443 -5.54 1.12 -1.70
N PRO A 444 -5.42 0.14 -0.76
CA PRO A 444 -6.12 0.17 0.51
C PRO A 444 -5.49 1.17 1.49
N HIS A 445 -5.90 2.42 1.38
CA HIS A 445 -5.48 3.51 2.26
C HIS A 445 -6.64 3.94 3.17
N MET A 446 -7.71 4.56 2.63
CA MET A 446 -8.88 4.96 3.42
C MET A 446 -10.13 4.15 3.07
N PRO A 447 -10.72 3.39 4.01
CA PRO A 447 -11.93 2.62 3.75
C PRO A 447 -13.16 3.45 3.34
N VAL A 448 -13.25 4.72 3.74
CA VAL A 448 -14.40 5.57 3.35
C VAL A 448 -14.40 5.99 1.87
N HIS A 449 -13.24 5.94 1.21
CA HIS A 449 -13.14 6.15 -0.23
C HIS A 449 -13.70 4.95 -1.01
N LEU A 450 -13.86 3.80 -0.37
CA LEU A 450 -14.41 2.59 -0.96
C LEU A 450 -15.89 2.82 -1.30
N GLY A 451 -16.29 2.60 -2.54
CA GLY A 451 -17.68 2.78 -2.97
C GLY A 451 -18.14 4.23 -3.14
N SER A 452 -17.45 5.24 -2.59
CA SER A 452 -17.80 6.64 -2.81
C SER A 452 -17.16 7.24 -4.07
N MET A 453 -15.91 6.86 -4.39
CA MET A 453 -15.24 7.35 -5.61
C MET A 453 -15.94 6.92 -6.91
N GLY A 454 -16.60 5.77 -6.94
CA GLY A 454 -17.37 5.32 -8.12
C GLY A 454 -18.53 6.27 -8.46
N GLU A 455 -19.21 6.80 -7.45
CA GLU A 455 -20.24 7.83 -7.66
C GLU A 455 -19.66 9.13 -8.21
N SER A 456 -18.44 9.53 -7.80
CA SER A 456 -17.75 10.69 -8.39
C SER A 456 -17.44 10.48 -9.87
N VAL A 457 -16.97 9.29 -10.27
CA VAL A 457 -16.73 8.97 -11.68
C VAL A 457 -18.05 8.98 -12.47
N ARG A 458 -19.11 8.39 -11.92
CA ARG A 458 -20.46 8.41 -12.51
C ARG A 458 -21.03 9.82 -12.65
N ALA A 459 -20.77 10.71 -11.70
CA ALA A 459 -21.16 12.12 -11.79
C ALA A 459 -20.43 12.83 -12.94
N VAL A 460 -19.11 12.65 -13.06
CA VAL A 460 -18.32 13.19 -14.19
C VAL A 460 -18.83 12.67 -15.52
N LEU A 461 -19.13 11.37 -15.62
CA LEU A 461 -19.72 10.74 -16.81
C LEU A 461 -21.06 11.38 -17.19
N ARG A 462 -21.98 11.46 -16.23
CA ARG A 462 -23.34 11.99 -16.42
C ARG A 462 -23.31 13.46 -16.83
N ASP A 463 -22.51 14.28 -16.15
CA ASP A 463 -22.56 15.74 -16.30
C ASP A 463 -21.76 16.23 -17.52
N ASN A 464 -20.92 15.37 -18.10
CA ASN A 464 -20.11 15.63 -19.29
C ASN A 464 -20.45 14.73 -20.49
N GLU A 465 -21.64 14.13 -20.52
CA GLU A 465 -22.05 13.21 -21.60
C GLU A 465 -21.82 13.84 -22.99
N GLY A 466 -21.09 13.11 -23.85
CA GLY A 466 -20.73 13.54 -25.21
C GLY A 466 -19.68 14.65 -25.30
N LYS A 467 -19.05 15.07 -24.18
CA LYS A 467 -18.05 16.16 -24.14
C LYS A 467 -16.68 15.72 -23.61
N ILE A 468 -16.56 14.49 -23.10
CA ILE A 468 -15.29 13.94 -22.59
C ILE A 468 -14.41 13.56 -23.79
N GLY A 469 -13.18 14.08 -23.83
CA GLY A 469 -12.21 13.75 -24.87
C GLY A 469 -10.86 13.26 -24.33
N PRO A 470 -10.00 12.70 -25.20
CA PRO A 470 -8.64 12.31 -24.82
C PRO A 470 -7.83 13.47 -24.25
N GLY A 471 -7.13 13.22 -23.14
CA GLY A 471 -6.32 14.24 -22.46
C GLY A 471 -7.11 15.16 -21.52
N ASP A 472 -8.41 14.92 -21.33
CA ASP A 472 -9.19 15.63 -20.31
C ASP A 472 -8.91 15.08 -18.90
N SER A 473 -9.11 15.91 -17.88
CA SER A 473 -9.21 15.48 -16.48
C SER A 473 -10.16 16.40 -15.73
N TYR A 474 -10.93 15.84 -14.80
CA TYR A 474 -11.98 16.52 -14.07
C TYR A 474 -11.68 16.49 -12.57
N VAL A 475 -12.14 17.51 -11.85
CA VAL A 475 -12.01 17.61 -10.40
C VAL A 475 -13.36 17.93 -9.75
N LEU A 476 -13.62 17.27 -8.63
CA LEU A 476 -14.82 17.44 -7.82
C LEU A 476 -14.60 17.06 -6.35
N ASN A 477 -15.34 17.69 -5.45
CA ASN A 477 -15.48 17.29 -4.04
C ASN A 477 -16.95 17.32 -3.56
N ASN A 478 -17.90 17.65 -4.44
CA ASN A 478 -19.29 17.81 -4.08
C ASN A 478 -19.86 16.53 -3.42
N PRO A 479 -20.24 16.56 -2.13
CA PRO A 479 -20.70 15.39 -1.40
C PRO A 479 -22.00 14.81 -1.96
N TYR A 480 -22.83 15.64 -2.61
CA TYR A 480 -24.09 15.19 -3.22
C TYR A 480 -23.86 14.50 -4.58
N ASN A 481 -22.63 14.54 -5.12
CA ASN A 481 -22.20 13.92 -6.37
C ASN A 481 -21.01 12.97 -6.16
N GLY A 482 -21.04 12.20 -5.07
CA GLY A 482 -20.05 11.14 -4.76
C GLY A 482 -18.85 11.58 -3.93
N GLY A 483 -18.72 12.87 -3.62
CA GLY A 483 -17.80 13.35 -2.59
C GLY A 483 -18.15 12.79 -1.20
N THR A 484 -17.16 12.73 -0.31
CA THR A 484 -17.31 12.31 1.09
C THR A 484 -17.54 13.50 2.01
N HIS A 485 -16.70 14.53 1.86
CA HIS A 485 -16.80 15.87 2.44
C HIS A 485 -15.92 16.83 1.60
N LEU A 486 -15.97 18.14 1.83
CA LEU A 486 -15.27 19.10 0.97
C LEU A 486 -13.72 18.95 0.94
N PRO A 487 -13.03 18.62 2.04
CA PRO A 487 -11.58 18.41 2.00
C PRO A 487 -11.11 17.26 1.10
N ASP A 488 -11.96 16.25 0.87
CA ASP A 488 -11.61 15.12 0.01
C ASP A 488 -11.87 15.47 -1.46
N ILE A 489 -10.85 15.97 -2.14
CA ILE A 489 -10.94 16.34 -3.55
C ILE A 489 -10.57 15.15 -4.43
N THR A 490 -11.42 14.85 -5.41
CA THR A 490 -11.25 13.74 -6.37
C THR A 490 -10.85 14.29 -7.73
N VAL A 491 -9.78 13.75 -8.32
CA VAL A 491 -9.39 13.98 -9.72
C VAL A 491 -9.68 12.71 -10.52
N VAL A 492 -10.45 12.85 -11.60
CA VAL A 492 -10.90 11.76 -12.48
C VAL A 492 -10.32 11.96 -13.88
N THR A 493 -9.66 10.93 -14.40
CA THR A 493 -9.03 10.94 -15.74
C THR A 493 -9.55 9.76 -16.56
N PRO A 494 -10.22 9.99 -17.70
CA PRO A 494 -10.64 8.94 -18.62
C PRO A 494 -9.44 8.32 -19.35
N VAL A 495 -9.52 7.01 -19.60
CA VAL A 495 -8.55 6.24 -20.38
C VAL A 495 -9.18 5.86 -21.71
N PHE A 496 -8.57 6.31 -22.81
CA PHE A 496 -9.07 6.09 -24.16
C PHE A 496 -8.26 5.06 -24.94
N GLU A 497 -8.94 4.38 -25.86
CA GLU A 497 -8.35 3.73 -27.04
C GLU A 497 -9.11 4.22 -28.27
N ALA A 498 -8.39 4.88 -29.19
CA ALA A 498 -9.01 5.69 -30.25
C ALA A 498 -10.02 6.71 -29.66
N ASP A 499 -11.30 6.59 -29.99
CA ASP A 499 -12.37 7.52 -29.58
C ASP A 499 -13.30 6.94 -28.48
N GLU A 500 -12.99 5.75 -27.95
CA GLU A 500 -13.81 5.08 -26.94
C GLU A 500 -13.16 5.15 -25.55
N ILE A 501 -13.98 5.42 -24.54
CA ILE A 501 -13.57 5.38 -23.13
C ILE A 501 -13.60 3.91 -22.69
N LEU A 502 -12.45 3.41 -22.26
CA LEU A 502 -12.30 2.02 -21.79
C LEU A 502 -12.35 1.92 -20.27
N PHE A 503 -11.69 2.86 -19.59
CA PHE A 503 -11.53 2.89 -18.14
C PHE A 503 -11.57 4.32 -17.64
N PHE A 504 -11.70 4.49 -16.34
CA PHE A 504 -11.29 5.70 -15.63
C PHE A 504 -10.24 5.34 -14.59
N VAL A 505 -9.33 6.27 -14.36
CA VAL A 505 -8.49 6.28 -13.17
C VAL A 505 -8.85 7.50 -12.34
N ALA A 506 -8.89 7.33 -11.03
CA ALA A 506 -9.13 8.45 -10.14
C ALA A 506 -8.31 8.34 -8.87
N CYS A 507 -7.97 9.51 -8.33
CA CYS A 507 -7.37 9.63 -7.02
C CYS A 507 -8.13 10.68 -6.21
N ARG A 508 -8.34 10.37 -4.93
CA ARG A 508 -8.95 11.25 -3.95
C ARG A 508 -7.93 11.53 -2.86
N GLY A 509 -7.69 12.79 -2.54
CA GLY A 509 -6.75 13.21 -1.51
C GLY A 509 -7.43 14.16 -0.53
N HIS A 510 -7.11 14.02 0.74
CA HIS A 510 -7.60 14.95 1.76
C HIS A 510 -6.70 16.20 1.80
N HIS A 511 -7.23 17.32 1.34
CA HIS A 511 -6.54 18.60 1.40
C HIS A 511 -6.66 19.18 2.82
N PRO A 512 -5.57 19.71 3.40
CA PRO A 512 -5.59 20.21 4.78
C PRO A 512 -6.63 21.29 5.05
N ASP A 513 -6.90 22.15 4.07
CA ASP A 513 -7.88 23.23 4.10
C ASP A 513 -8.35 23.53 2.67
N VAL A 514 -9.66 23.64 2.48
CA VAL A 514 -10.31 24.08 1.24
C VAL A 514 -11.24 25.27 1.51
N GLY A 515 -10.97 26.03 2.57
CA GLY A 515 -11.76 27.16 3.05
C GLY A 515 -12.67 26.84 4.23
N GLY A 516 -13.78 27.56 4.34
CA GLY A 516 -14.77 27.39 5.41
C GLY A 516 -14.56 28.32 6.60
N LYS A 517 -15.50 28.30 7.57
CA LYS A 517 -15.52 29.22 8.72
C LYS A 517 -14.29 29.08 9.63
N THR A 518 -13.76 27.87 9.77
CA THR A 518 -12.59 27.56 10.60
C THR A 518 -11.46 26.97 9.75
N PRO A 519 -10.20 27.05 10.21
CA PRO A 519 -9.10 26.30 9.62
C PRO A 519 -9.45 24.82 9.46
N GLY A 520 -8.95 24.24 8.39
CA GLY A 520 -9.10 22.83 8.06
C GLY A 520 -10.49 22.40 7.60
N SER A 521 -11.35 23.36 7.24
CA SER A 521 -12.66 23.10 6.62
C SER A 521 -13.60 22.22 7.46
N ALA A 522 -13.36 22.18 8.78
CA ALA A 522 -14.10 21.34 9.71
C ALA A 522 -14.73 22.14 10.87
N PRO A 523 -15.59 23.13 10.57
CA PRO A 523 -16.29 23.88 11.62
C PRO A 523 -17.13 22.93 12.48
N PRO A 524 -17.11 23.04 13.82
CA PRO A 524 -17.81 22.10 14.69
C PRO A 524 -19.34 22.34 14.69
N ASP A 525 -19.80 23.46 14.15
CA ASP A 525 -21.17 23.95 14.23
C ASP A 525 -21.80 24.26 12.86
N SER A 526 -21.24 23.77 11.76
CA SER A 526 -21.84 23.98 10.43
C SER A 526 -23.23 23.34 10.35
N ALA A 527 -24.15 24.07 9.74
CA ALA A 527 -25.48 23.60 9.35
C ALA A 527 -25.68 23.65 7.84
N HIS A 528 -24.86 24.43 7.13
CA HIS A 528 -24.89 24.60 5.69
C HIS A 528 -23.53 24.28 5.05
N ILE A 529 -23.53 23.61 3.90
CA ILE A 529 -22.31 23.12 3.23
C ILE A 529 -21.31 24.24 2.88
N GLU A 530 -21.80 25.43 2.51
CA GLU A 530 -20.95 26.59 2.22
C GLU A 530 -20.09 27.02 3.41
N GLU A 531 -20.54 26.75 4.65
CA GLU A 531 -19.75 27.06 5.85
C GLU A 531 -18.51 26.17 5.99
N GLU A 532 -18.47 25.05 5.27
CA GLU A 532 -17.38 24.06 5.32
C GLU A 532 -16.28 24.36 4.29
N GLY A 533 -16.53 25.21 3.28
CA GLY A 533 -15.53 25.68 2.34
C GLY A 533 -15.94 25.62 0.87
N VAL A 534 -14.96 25.50 -0.01
CA VAL A 534 -15.13 25.53 -1.47
C VAL A 534 -15.78 24.22 -1.94
N LEU A 535 -16.99 24.31 -2.48
CA LEU A 535 -17.67 23.22 -3.16
C LEU A 535 -17.36 23.23 -4.66
N ILE A 536 -16.69 22.18 -5.12
CA ILE A 536 -16.30 21.92 -6.51
C ILE A 536 -17.21 20.81 -7.04
N ASP A 537 -18.13 21.15 -7.93
CA ASP A 537 -19.12 20.20 -8.44
C ASP A 537 -18.57 19.32 -9.57
N ASN A 538 -18.12 19.93 -10.67
CA ASN A 538 -17.55 19.25 -11.83
C ASN A 538 -16.73 20.27 -12.64
N PHE A 539 -15.46 20.44 -12.30
CA PHE A 539 -14.56 21.35 -13.00
C PHE A 539 -13.63 20.58 -13.95
N LYS A 540 -13.57 20.98 -15.22
CA LYS A 540 -12.59 20.45 -16.17
C LYS A 540 -11.22 21.07 -15.87
N LEU A 541 -10.38 20.31 -15.16
CA LEU A 541 -9.07 20.69 -14.66
C LEU A 541 -7.99 20.65 -15.75
N VAL A 542 -8.07 19.67 -16.65
CA VAL A 542 -7.25 19.58 -17.85
C VAL A 542 -8.18 19.49 -19.05
N ASP A 543 -7.97 20.35 -20.05
CA ASP A 543 -8.73 20.37 -21.30
C ASP A 543 -7.81 20.02 -22.46
N ALA A 544 -8.00 18.83 -23.04
CA ALA A 544 -7.17 18.31 -24.13
C ALA A 544 -5.64 18.45 -23.86
N GLY A 545 -5.20 18.09 -22.65
CA GLY A 545 -3.80 18.18 -22.21
C GLY A 545 -3.34 19.55 -21.71
N ILE A 546 -4.21 20.57 -21.70
CA ILE A 546 -3.89 21.91 -21.18
C ILE A 546 -4.39 22.05 -19.74
N TYR A 547 -3.46 22.24 -18.79
CA TYR A 547 -3.78 22.43 -17.38
C TYR A 547 -4.37 23.83 -17.11
N ARG A 548 -5.58 23.88 -16.54
CA ARG A 548 -6.36 25.11 -16.30
C ARG A 548 -6.14 25.65 -14.89
N GLU A 549 -4.88 25.93 -14.58
CA GLU A 549 -4.44 26.33 -13.24
C GLU A 549 -5.05 27.65 -12.78
N ALA A 550 -5.03 28.68 -13.63
CA ALA A 550 -5.51 30.02 -13.27
C ALA A 550 -7.00 29.97 -12.92
N GLU A 551 -7.80 29.27 -13.72
CA GLU A 551 -9.24 29.12 -13.46
C GLU A 551 -9.51 28.25 -12.22
N MET A 552 -8.66 27.26 -11.93
CA MET A 552 -8.79 26.48 -10.69
C MET A 552 -8.46 27.34 -9.46
N VAL A 553 -7.48 28.25 -9.56
CA VAL A 553 -7.18 29.21 -8.49
C VAL A 553 -8.37 30.14 -8.25
N GLU A 554 -9.02 30.63 -9.31
CA GLU A 554 -10.26 31.44 -9.19
C GLU A 554 -11.36 30.66 -8.45
N VAL A 555 -11.58 29.38 -8.77
CA VAL A 555 -12.56 28.52 -8.07
C VAL A 555 -12.27 28.44 -6.56
N LEU A 556 -11.00 28.35 -6.16
CA LEU A 556 -10.59 28.27 -4.75
C LEU A 556 -10.70 29.61 -4.01
N GLN A 557 -10.65 30.74 -4.73
CA GLN A 557 -10.59 32.09 -4.16
C GLN A 557 -11.93 32.84 -4.20
N ASP A 558 -12.84 32.49 -5.10
CA ASP A 558 -14.11 33.20 -5.30
C ASP A 558 -15.28 32.66 -4.44
N ALA A 559 -15.06 31.58 -3.68
CA ALA A 559 -16.07 31.04 -2.77
C ALA A 559 -16.37 31.99 -1.60
N LEU A 560 -17.54 31.85 -0.98
CA LEU A 560 -17.94 32.64 0.20
C LEU A 560 -16.92 32.55 1.34
N TYR A 561 -16.35 31.36 1.54
CA TYR A 561 -15.26 31.09 2.45
C TYR A 561 -14.10 30.44 1.67
N PRO A 562 -13.18 31.25 1.12
CA PRO A 562 -12.15 30.77 0.19
C PRO A 562 -11.08 29.94 0.89
N ALA A 563 -10.35 29.15 0.11
CA ALA A 563 -9.22 28.36 0.61
C ALA A 563 -8.12 29.26 1.16
N ARG A 564 -7.63 28.96 2.38
CA ARG A 564 -6.59 29.75 3.05
C ARG A 564 -5.24 29.64 2.35
N ASN A 565 -4.96 28.49 1.73
CA ASN A 565 -3.69 28.19 1.07
C ASN A 565 -3.89 27.55 -0.32
N ALA A 566 -4.46 28.33 -1.25
CA ALA A 566 -4.73 27.86 -2.60
C ALA A 566 -3.48 27.32 -3.34
N GLU A 567 -2.27 27.85 -3.05
CA GLU A 567 -1.03 27.33 -3.63
C GLU A 567 -0.78 25.86 -3.23
N GLN A 568 -1.02 25.49 -1.97
CA GLN A 568 -0.91 24.11 -1.51
C GLN A 568 -1.98 23.23 -2.15
N ASN A 569 -3.22 23.72 -2.27
CA ASN A 569 -4.28 22.98 -2.97
C ASN A 569 -3.89 22.67 -4.42
N ILE A 570 -3.36 23.65 -5.16
CA ILE A 570 -2.89 23.47 -6.54
C ILE A 570 -1.72 22.47 -6.61
N ALA A 571 -0.79 22.50 -5.66
CA ALA A 571 0.32 21.56 -5.62
C ALA A 571 -0.15 20.11 -5.43
N ASP A 572 -1.10 19.88 -4.52
CA ASP A 572 -1.66 18.54 -4.30
C ASP A 572 -2.53 18.08 -5.49
N LEU A 573 -3.26 18.99 -6.16
CA LEU A 573 -3.97 18.69 -7.41
C LEU A 573 -3.02 18.26 -8.54
N ARG A 574 -1.84 18.86 -8.64
CA ARG A 574 -0.79 18.43 -9.59
C ARG A 574 -0.25 17.04 -9.25
N ALA A 575 -0.06 16.74 -7.97
CA ALA A 575 0.35 15.41 -7.51
C ALA A 575 -0.71 14.34 -7.86
N GLN A 576 -1.99 14.68 -7.71
CA GLN A 576 -3.13 13.85 -8.12
C GLN A 576 -3.15 13.59 -9.63
N LEU A 577 -2.94 14.62 -10.46
CA LEU A 577 -2.83 14.46 -11.92
C LEU A 577 -1.66 13.54 -12.31
N ALA A 578 -0.51 13.68 -11.66
CA ALA A 578 0.65 12.81 -11.89
C ALA A 578 0.35 11.34 -11.54
N ALA A 579 -0.39 11.11 -10.45
CA ALA A 579 -0.82 9.78 -10.05
C ALA A 579 -1.80 9.16 -11.08
N ASN A 580 -2.78 9.93 -11.56
CA ASN A 580 -3.69 9.45 -12.60
C ASN A 580 -2.97 9.13 -13.90
N GLU A 581 -2.06 10.00 -14.36
CA GLU A 581 -1.26 9.74 -15.56
C GLU A 581 -0.45 8.44 -15.45
N LYS A 582 0.12 8.14 -14.27
CA LYS A 582 0.77 6.86 -14.02
C LYS A 582 -0.19 5.68 -14.18
N GLY A 583 -1.43 5.81 -13.70
CA GLY A 583 -2.48 4.81 -13.88
C GLY A 583 -2.83 4.57 -15.36
N VAL A 584 -2.99 5.65 -16.14
CA VAL A 584 -3.24 5.61 -17.60
C VAL A 584 -2.14 4.80 -18.29
N GLN A 585 -0.87 5.12 -18.02
CA GLN A 585 0.28 4.48 -18.66
C GLN A 585 0.36 2.97 -18.37
N GLU A 586 0.14 2.56 -17.11
CA GLU A 586 0.21 1.14 -16.74
C GLU A 586 -0.98 0.34 -17.28
N LEU A 587 -2.18 0.91 -17.34
CA LEU A 587 -3.33 0.29 -18.00
C LEU A 587 -3.06 0.06 -19.49
N GLN A 588 -2.54 1.08 -20.18
CA GLN A 588 -2.17 0.94 -21.60
C GLN A 588 -1.07 -0.10 -21.83
N LYS A 589 -0.09 -0.23 -20.91
CA LYS A 589 0.91 -1.30 -20.97
C LYS A 589 0.26 -2.69 -20.87
N MET A 590 -0.66 -2.86 -19.93
CA MET A 590 -1.39 -4.12 -19.75
C MET A 590 -2.24 -4.47 -20.99
N ILE A 591 -2.95 -3.48 -21.57
CA ILE A 591 -3.72 -3.67 -22.82
C ILE A 591 -2.81 -4.08 -23.98
N ARG A 592 -1.64 -3.45 -24.13
CA ARG A 592 -0.66 -3.85 -25.17
C ARG A 592 -0.20 -5.29 -25.01
N GLN A 593 0.00 -5.74 -23.78
CA GLN A 593 0.53 -7.07 -23.45
C GLN A 593 -0.49 -8.20 -23.60
N PHE A 594 -1.72 -8.01 -23.11
CA PHE A 594 -2.73 -9.07 -23.06
C PHE A 594 -3.85 -8.93 -24.09
N GLY A 595 -3.97 -7.76 -24.73
CA GLY A 595 -5.08 -7.43 -25.62
C GLY A 595 -6.31 -6.91 -24.87
N LEU A 596 -7.04 -6.00 -25.51
CA LEU A 596 -8.18 -5.31 -24.90
C LEU A 596 -9.29 -6.26 -24.46
N ASP A 597 -9.73 -7.16 -25.35
CA ASP A 597 -10.82 -8.11 -25.08
C ASP A 597 -10.55 -8.98 -23.86
N THR A 598 -9.30 -9.44 -23.71
CA THR A 598 -8.86 -10.23 -22.56
C THR A 598 -8.88 -9.39 -21.28
N VAL A 599 -8.32 -8.19 -21.29
CA VAL A 599 -8.32 -7.29 -20.12
C VAL A 599 -9.74 -7.01 -19.64
N LEU A 600 -10.67 -6.68 -20.57
CA LEU A 600 -12.07 -6.42 -20.25
C LEU A 600 -12.78 -7.67 -19.71
N ALA A 601 -12.51 -8.85 -20.27
CA ALA A 601 -13.09 -10.10 -19.77
C ALA A 601 -12.63 -10.41 -18.34
N TYR A 602 -11.33 -10.32 -18.06
CA TYR A 602 -10.80 -10.61 -16.72
C TYR A 602 -11.16 -9.55 -15.69
N MET A 603 -11.37 -8.29 -16.09
CA MET A 603 -12.00 -7.28 -15.25
C MET A 603 -13.37 -7.76 -14.74
N GLY A 604 -14.22 -8.27 -15.65
CA GLY A 604 -15.52 -8.85 -15.27
C GLY A 604 -15.37 -10.06 -14.34
N HIS A 605 -14.48 -11.00 -14.66
CA HIS A 605 -14.22 -12.18 -13.82
C HIS A 605 -13.74 -11.82 -12.40
N VAL A 606 -12.93 -10.77 -12.26
CA VAL A 606 -12.48 -10.26 -10.95
C VAL A 606 -13.64 -9.71 -10.12
N GLN A 607 -14.57 -8.98 -10.74
CA GLN A 607 -15.77 -8.47 -10.07
C GLN A 607 -16.74 -9.61 -9.67
N ASP A 608 -16.94 -10.59 -10.56
CA ASP A 608 -17.82 -11.73 -10.29
C ASP A 608 -17.28 -12.64 -9.17
N ASN A 609 -15.96 -12.81 -9.08
CA ASN A 609 -15.32 -13.52 -7.98
C ASN A 609 -15.48 -12.79 -6.63
N ALA A 610 -15.45 -11.45 -6.62
CA ALA A 610 -15.70 -10.66 -5.41
C ALA A 610 -17.16 -10.79 -4.96
N GLU A 611 -18.11 -10.76 -5.90
CA GLU A 611 -19.52 -11.04 -5.63
C GLU A 611 -19.71 -12.41 -4.97
N GLU A 612 -19.19 -13.47 -5.58
CA GLU A 612 -19.35 -14.84 -5.06
C GLU A 612 -18.72 -15.02 -3.67
N SER A 613 -17.61 -14.33 -3.40
CA SER A 613 -16.98 -14.36 -2.07
C SER A 613 -17.85 -13.73 -0.98
N VAL A 614 -18.57 -12.63 -1.29
CA VAL A 614 -19.54 -12.05 -0.35
C VAL A 614 -20.75 -12.97 -0.18
N ARG A 615 -21.25 -13.58 -1.27
CA ARG A 615 -22.38 -14.53 -1.22
C ARG A 615 -22.10 -15.71 -0.28
N ARG A 616 -20.88 -16.27 -0.29
CA ARG A 616 -20.48 -17.36 0.63
C ARG A 616 -20.56 -16.96 2.10
N VAL A 617 -20.22 -15.71 2.43
CA VAL A 617 -20.32 -15.21 3.81
C VAL A 617 -21.78 -15.00 4.19
N ILE A 618 -22.60 -14.46 3.28
CA ILE A 618 -24.04 -14.25 3.52
C ILE A 618 -24.74 -15.56 3.94
N ASP A 619 -24.32 -16.71 3.39
CA ASP A 619 -24.89 -18.04 3.69
C ASP A 619 -24.85 -18.41 5.19
N VAL A 620 -23.92 -17.84 5.97
CA VAL A 620 -23.75 -18.13 7.40
C VAL A 620 -24.21 -16.99 8.32
N LEU A 621 -24.64 -15.86 7.75
CA LEU A 621 -25.17 -14.73 8.50
C LEU A 621 -26.60 -15.00 8.97
N LYS A 622 -27.05 -14.19 9.94
CA LYS A 622 -28.40 -14.23 10.48
C LYS A 622 -29.00 -12.84 10.47
N ASP A 623 -30.32 -12.80 10.43
CA ASP A 623 -31.08 -11.57 10.60
C ASP A 623 -30.72 -10.88 11.92
N GLY A 624 -30.66 -9.56 11.87
CA GLY A 624 -30.25 -8.75 13.00
C GLY A 624 -30.79 -7.34 12.92
N THR A 625 -31.01 -6.73 14.08
CA THR A 625 -31.37 -5.31 14.16
C THR A 625 -30.62 -4.66 15.31
N PHE A 626 -30.14 -3.45 15.09
CA PHE A 626 -29.44 -2.68 16.10
C PHE A 626 -29.77 -1.20 15.96
N THR A 627 -29.73 -0.48 17.08
CA THR A 627 -29.91 0.97 17.12
C THR A 627 -28.83 1.55 18.00
N TYR A 628 -28.09 2.50 17.46
CA TYR A 628 -26.99 3.16 18.16
C TYR A 628 -27.23 4.67 18.24
N ALA A 629 -27.18 5.22 19.46
CA ALA A 629 -27.34 6.64 19.74
C ALA A 629 -26.00 7.39 19.59
N MET A 630 -26.09 8.67 19.24
CA MET A 630 -24.97 9.61 19.11
C MET A 630 -25.03 10.69 20.19
N ASP A 631 -23.91 11.34 20.50
CA ASP A 631 -23.83 12.39 21.52
C ASP A 631 -24.74 13.60 21.25
N ASN A 632 -25.03 13.89 19.98
CA ASN A 632 -25.89 14.99 19.57
C ASN A 632 -27.41 14.66 19.69
N GLY A 633 -27.76 13.46 20.16
CA GLY A 633 -29.13 12.99 20.32
C GLY A 633 -29.74 12.32 19.09
N GLN A 634 -29.05 12.27 17.95
CA GLN A 634 -29.44 11.46 16.79
C GLN A 634 -29.14 9.97 17.05
N GLN A 635 -29.71 9.11 16.20
CA GLN A 635 -29.50 7.67 16.21
C GLN A 635 -29.38 7.11 14.79
N VAL A 636 -28.58 6.06 14.66
CA VAL A 636 -28.53 5.18 13.49
C VAL A 636 -29.21 3.86 13.85
N LYS A 637 -30.12 3.41 13.00
CA LYS A 637 -30.79 2.12 13.13
C LYS A 637 -30.61 1.33 11.85
N VAL A 638 -30.26 0.07 11.98
CA VAL A 638 -30.18 -0.85 10.84
C VAL A 638 -30.92 -2.14 11.14
N THR A 639 -31.55 -2.69 10.10
CA THR A 639 -32.07 -4.05 10.06
C THR A 639 -31.41 -4.76 8.90
N ILE A 640 -30.76 -5.90 9.18
CA ILE A 640 -30.14 -6.75 8.18
C ILE A 640 -31.03 -7.99 8.05
N SER A 641 -31.51 -8.25 6.84
CA SER A 641 -32.33 -9.42 6.50
C SER A 641 -31.60 -10.27 5.46
N ILE A 642 -31.48 -11.56 5.72
CA ILE A 642 -30.76 -12.51 4.88
C ILE A 642 -31.76 -13.33 4.07
N ASP A 643 -31.61 -13.31 2.75
CA ASP A 643 -32.30 -14.22 1.83
C ASP A 643 -31.34 -15.37 1.50
N SER A 644 -31.53 -16.52 2.13
CA SER A 644 -30.69 -17.70 1.93
C SER A 644 -30.84 -18.32 0.54
N ASP A 645 -32.01 -18.17 -0.09
CA ASP A 645 -32.28 -18.79 -1.40
C ASP A 645 -31.60 -17.97 -2.52
N ALA A 646 -31.66 -16.63 -2.41
CA ALA A 646 -30.98 -15.72 -3.33
C ALA A 646 -29.51 -15.43 -2.95
N ARG A 647 -29.03 -15.95 -1.80
CA ARG A 647 -27.71 -15.68 -1.21
C ARG A 647 -27.41 -14.18 -1.18
N SER A 648 -28.36 -13.40 -0.69
CA SER A 648 -28.34 -11.94 -0.72
C SER A 648 -28.77 -11.34 0.63
N ALA A 649 -28.38 -10.09 0.88
CA ALA A 649 -28.71 -9.38 2.11
C ALA A 649 -29.40 -8.05 1.81
N THR A 650 -30.42 -7.71 2.60
CA THR A 650 -31.01 -6.36 2.61
C THR A 650 -30.56 -5.64 3.87
N VAL A 651 -29.95 -4.47 3.69
CA VAL A 651 -29.48 -3.58 4.76
C VAL A 651 -30.40 -2.36 4.77
N ASP A 652 -31.35 -2.34 5.71
CA ASP A 652 -32.39 -1.32 5.81
C ASP A 652 -32.13 -0.36 6.97
N PHE A 653 -31.90 0.92 6.62
CA PHE A 653 -31.65 1.99 7.59
C PHE A 653 -32.93 2.69 8.08
N THR A 654 -34.11 2.16 7.80
CA THR A 654 -35.40 2.70 8.27
C THR A 654 -35.44 2.84 9.80
N GLY A 655 -35.75 4.05 10.27
CA GLY A 655 -35.74 4.41 11.68
C GLY A 655 -34.44 5.07 12.17
N THR A 656 -33.46 5.24 11.27
CA THR A 656 -32.37 6.22 11.45
C THR A 656 -32.94 7.64 11.50
N SER A 657 -32.28 8.53 12.23
CA SER A 657 -32.75 9.91 12.41
C SER A 657 -32.81 10.67 11.09
N PRO A 658 -33.75 11.64 10.97
CA PRO A 658 -33.80 12.48 9.79
C PRO A 658 -32.60 13.43 9.73
N GLN A 659 -32.36 13.99 8.55
CA GLN A 659 -31.38 15.05 8.34
C GLN A 659 -31.62 16.21 9.32
N GLY A 660 -30.56 16.64 10.01
CA GLY A 660 -30.61 17.68 11.05
C GLY A 660 -29.92 18.98 10.61
N PRO A 661 -30.18 20.12 11.31
CA PRO A 661 -29.49 21.39 11.09
C PRO A 661 -28.10 21.37 11.77
N ASN A 662 -27.28 20.39 11.43
CA ASN A 662 -25.93 20.16 11.95
C ASN A 662 -25.06 19.51 10.85
N ASN A 663 -23.83 19.16 11.17
CA ASN A 663 -22.86 18.61 10.22
C ASN A 663 -22.67 17.09 10.31
N PHE A 664 -23.44 16.40 11.14
CA PHE A 664 -23.42 14.93 11.28
C PHE A 664 -24.24 14.22 10.19
N ASN A 665 -24.75 14.96 9.19
CA ASN A 665 -25.37 14.34 8.03
C ASN A 665 -24.29 13.72 7.14
N ALA A 666 -24.53 12.52 6.64
CA ALA A 666 -23.60 11.80 5.76
C ALA A 666 -24.20 11.67 4.35
N PRO A 667 -23.37 11.85 3.30
CA PRO A 667 -23.76 11.48 1.95
C PRO A 667 -24.08 9.98 1.84
N ALA A 668 -25.02 9.61 0.97
CA ALA A 668 -25.37 8.21 0.72
C ALA A 668 -24.14 7.36 0.33
N ALA A 669 -23.19 7.97 -0.38
CA ALA A 669 -21.92 7.36 -0.75
C ALA A 669 -21.09 6.88 0.47
N VAL A 670 -21.07 7.64 1.57
CA VAL A 670 -20.40 7.27 2.82
C VAL A 670 -21.09 6.08 3.48
N CYS A 671 -22.43 6.05 3.47
CA CYS A 671 -23.16 4.91 4.02
C CYS A 671 -22.90 3.63 3.22
N ARG A 672 -22.90 3.71 1.88
CA ARG A 672 -22.54 2.58 1.00
C ARG A 672 -21.11 2.10 1.25
N ALA A 673 -20.17 3.01 1.49
CA ALA A 673 -18.80 2.69 1.86
C ALA A 673 -18.71 1.87 3.16
N ALA A 674 -19.45 2.30 4.20
CA ALA A 674 -19.49 1.59 5.48
C ALA A 674 -20.09 0.18 5.33
N VAL A 675 -21.16 0.02 4.55
CA VAL A 675 -21.73 -1.30 4.24
C VAL A 675 -20.72 -2.18 3.51
N LEU A 676 -20.08 -1.67 2.45
CA LEU A 676 -19.04 -2.40 1.71
C LEU A 676 -17.91 -2.84 2.63
N TYR A 677 -17.40 -1.93 3.47
CA TYR A 677 -16.34 -2.21 4.43
C TYR A 677 -16.73 -3.35 5.38
N VAL A 678 -17.90 -3.27 6.04
CA VAL A 678 -18.34 -4.29 6.99
C VAL A 678 -18.44 -5.65 6.31
N PHE A 679 -19.16 -5.76 5.18
CA PHE A 679 -19.32 -7.05 4.50
C PHE A 679 -17.99 -7.60 4.00
N ARG A 680 -17.05 -6.75 3.57
CA ARG A 680 -15.70 -7.20 3.20
C ARG A 680 -14.93 -7.75 4.40
N THR A 681 -15.03 -7.12 5.58
CA THR A 681 -14.31 -7.59 6.78
C THR A 681 -14.81 -8.93 7.31
N LEU A 682 -16.02 -9.34 6.94
CA LEU A 682 -16.57 -10.66 7.27
C LEU A 682 -16.02 -11.77 6.35
N VAL A 683 -15.44 -11.40 5.20
CA VAL A 683 -14.78 -12.33 4.29
C VAL A 683 -13.36 -12.58 4.79
N ASP A 684 -13.14 -13.75 5.39
CA ASP A 684 -11.81 -14.26 5.79
C ASP A 684 -11.03 -14.77 4.57
N ASP A 685 -10.85 -13.88 3.59
CA ASP A 685 -10.20 -14.17 2.32
C ASP A 685 -9.55 -12.91 1.72
N ASP A 686 -8.48 -13.09 0.95
CA ASP A 686 -7.82 -12.01 0.20
C ASP A 686 -8.52 -11.81 -1.16
N ILE A 687 -9.64 -11.10 -1.11
CA ILE A 687 -10.36 -10.63 -2.30
C ILE A 687 -10.09 -9.14 -2.55
N PRO A 688 -9.91 -8.72 -3.81
CA PRO A 688 -9.79 -7.30 -4.15
C PRO A 688 -11.04 -6.56 -3.73
N MET A 689 -10.85 -5.34 -3.24
CA MET A 689 -11.96 -4.46 -2.93
C MET A 689 -12.49 -3.83 -4.22
N ASN A 690 -13.64 -4.30 -4.70
CA ASN A 690 -14.30 -3.80 -5.90
C ASN A 690 -15.82 -3.77 -5.74
N GLU A 691 -16.54 -3.19 -6.71
CA GLU A 691 -18.00 -3.00 -6.60
C GLU A 691 -18.79 -4.33 -6.68
N GLY A 692 -18.15 -5.43 -7.11
CA GLY A 692 -18.72 -6.78 -7.06
C GLY A 692 -19.19 -7.21 -5.67
N CYS A 693 -18.50 -6.76 -4.61
CA CYS A 693 -18.88 -7.02 -3.23
C CYS A 693 -20.27 -6.43 -2.84
N LEU A 694 -20.76 -5.41 -3.55
CA LEU A 694 -22.07 -4.80 -3.29
C LEU A 694 -23.19 -5.43 -4.12
N LYS A 695 -22.90 -6.18 -5.19
CA LYS A 695 -23.92 -6.80 -6.04
C LYS A 695 -24.94 -7.67 -5.27
N PRO A 696 -24.57 -8.47 -4.23
CA PRO A 696 -25.53 -9.28 -3.49
C PRO A 696 -26.20 -8.51 -2.32
N ILE A 697 -26.00 -7.19 -2.22
CA ILE A 697 -26.46 -6.38 -1.09
C ILE A 697 -27.40 -5.28 -1.57
N THR A 698 -28.64 -5.31 -1.08
CA THR A 698 -29.61 -4.22 -1.28
C THR A 698 -29.52 -3.26 -0.10
N ILE A 699 -29.27 -1.98 -0.36
CA ILE A 699 -29.20 -0.94 0.67
C ILE A 699 -30.44 -0.05 0.56
N ILE A 700 -31.18 0.10 1.66
CA ILE A 700 -32.37 0.95 1.74
C ILE A 700 -32.07 2.14 2.64
N LEU A 701 -32.13 3.34 2.04
CA LEU A 701 -32.00 4.63 2.72
C LEU A 701 -33.34 5.38 2.59
N PRO A 702 -33.95 5.83 3.70
CA PRO A 702 -35.12 6.70 3.64
C PRO A 702 -34.78 8.08 3.05
N ASP A 703 -35.70 8.69 2.30
CA ASP A 703 -35.47 9.98 1.62
C ASP A 703 -35.14 11.15 2.57
N ASP A 704 -35.68 11.13 3.80
CA ASP A 704 -35.44 12.16 4.82
C ASP A 704 -34.32 11.81 5.81
N CYS A 705 -33.57 10.73 5.56
CA CYS A 705 -32.55 10.19 6.46
C CYS A 705 -31.28 11.04 6.49
N MET A 706 -30.65 11.17 7.67
CA MET A 706 -29.34 11.82 7.82
C MET A 706 -28.21 11.12 7.05
N LEU A 707 -28.39 9.87 6.62
CA LEU A 707 -27.44 9.10 5.81
C LEU A 707 -27.66 9.28 4.30
N GLN A 708 -28.60 10.13 3.91
CA GLN A 708 -28.87 10.52 2.52
C GLN A 708 -28.92 12.06 2.44
N ALA A 709 -27.87 12.71 2.94
CA ALA A 709 -27.79 14.16 3.01
C ALA A 709 -28.13 14.83 1.66
N GLN A 710 -29.01 15.82 1.70
CA GLN A 710 -29.43 16.63 0.56
C GLN A 710 -28.88 18.05 0.68
N TYR A 711 -28.59 18.67 -0.47
CA TYR A 711 -28.19 20.07 -0.48
C TYR A 711 -29.26 20.94 0.21
N PRO A 712 -28.88 21.87 1.12
CA PRO A 712 -27.52 22.32 1.40
C PRO A 712 -26.92 21.83 2.73
N ALA A 713 -27.31 20.66 3.23
CA ALA A 713 -26.88 20.20 4.55
C ALA A 713 -25.35 20.11 4.68
N ALA A 714 -24.80 20.62 5.78
CA ALA A 714 -23.42 20.39 6.20
C ALA A 714 -23.14 18.88 6.39
N VAL A 715 -21.93 18.42 6.03
CA VAL A 715 -21.59 16.99 6.03
C VAL A 715 -20.21 16.64 6.60
N ILE A 716 -19.40 17.59 7.07
CA ILE A 716 -18.03 17.28 7.50
C ILE A 716 -17.98 16.15 8.53
N ALA A 717 -18.88 16.16 9.53
CA ALA A 717 -18.93 15.12 10.56
C ALA A 717 -19.57 13.81 10.04
N GLY A 718 -20.30 13.86 8.93
CA GLY A 718 -20.86 12.69 8.27
C GLY A 718 -19.80 11.66 7.86
N ASN A 719 -18.72 12.14 7.25
CA ASN A 719 -17.60 11.31 6.79
C ASN A 719 -16.79 10.73 7.96
N VAL A 720 -16.56 11.52 9.01
CA VAL A 720 -15.56 11.18 10.04
C VAL A 720 -16.16 10.68 11.36
N GLU A 721 -17.40 11.04 11.69
CA GLU A 721 -18.09 10.61 12.91
C GLU A 721 -19.27 9.69 12.62
N THR A 722 -20.21 10.12 11.77
CA THR A 722 -21.41 9.32 11.49
C THR A 722 -21.09 8.00 10.81
N SER A 723 -20.08 7.97 9.93
CA SER A 723 -19.61 6.73 9.29
C SER A 723 -19.10 5.67 10.28
N GLN A 724 -18.46 6.09 11.39
CA GLN A 724 -18.02 5.21 12.47
C GLN A 724 -19.23 4.59 13.17
N ILE A 725 -20.23 5.40 13.49
CA ILE A 725 -21.48 4.94 14.12
C ILE A 725 -22.24 3.99 13.20
N VAL A 726 -22.33 4.27 11.91
CA VAL A 726 -22.95 3.36 10.92
C VAL A 726 -22.24 2.01 10.94
N THR A 727 -20.90 2.01 10.96
CA THR A 727 -20.09 0.78 10.97
C THR A 727 -20.31 -0.03 12.23
N ASP A 728 -20.22 0.59 13.41
CA ASP A 728 -20.51 -0.09 14.69
C ASP A 728 -21.96 -0.58 14.73
N THR A 729 -22.93 0.18 14.23
CA THR A 729 -24.34 -0.25 14.19
C THR A 729 -24.52 -1.51 13.34
N LEU A 730 -23.83 -1.61 12.20
CA LEU A 730 -23.84 -2.80 11.34
C LEU A 730 -23.23 -4.02 12.06
N TYR A 731 -22.06 -3.87 12.69
CA TYR A 731 -21.47 -4.96 13.49
C TYR A 731 -22.34 -5.37 14.68
N GLY A 732 -22.98 -4.39 15.33
CA GLY A 732 -23.95 -4.61 16.40
C GLY A 732 -25.16 -5.42 15.93
N ALA A 733 -25.67 -5.15 14.72
CA ALA A 733 -26.77 -5.90 14.13
C ALA A 733 -26.36 -7.34 13.76
N LEU A 734 -25.16 -7.52 13.23
CA LEU A 734 -24.61 -8.84 12.90
C LEU A 734 -24.23 -9.66 14.15
N GLY A 735 -23.97 -9.01 15.28
CA GLY A 735 -23.60 -9.68 16.53
C GLY A 735 -22.20 -10.31 16.52
N VAL A 736 -21.29 -9.78 15.70
CA VAL A 736 -19.96 -10.37 15.47
C VAL A 736 -18.82 -9.72 16.26
N MET A 737 -18.94 -8.45 16.64
CA MET A 737 -17.94 -7.74 17.43
C MET A 737 -18.53 -6.59 18.27
N ALA A 738 -17.91 -6.31 19.41
CA ALA A 738 -18.19 -5.11 20.22
C ALA A 738 -17.77 -3.83 19.49
N ALA A 739 -18.30 -2.68 19.92
CA ALA A 739 -17.96 -1.39 19.29
C ALA A 739 -16.48 -1.04 19.45
N ALA A 740 -15.90 -0.42 18.42
CA ALA A 740 -14.64 0.31 18.59
C ALA A 740 -14.88 1.66 19.28
N GLN A 741 -13.89 2.54 19.27
CA GLN A 741 -14.03 3.90 19.81
C GLN A 741 -15.17 4.72 19.16
N GLY A 742 -15.63 4.34 17.96
CA GLY A 742 -16.79 4.92 17.27
C GLY A 742 -16.65 6.39 16.84
N THR A 743 -15.43 6.92 16.82
CA THR A 743 -15.11 8.32 16.47
C THR A 743 -13.70 8.40 15.89
N MET A 744 -13.46 9.35 14.97
CA MET A 744 -12.11 9.63 14.46
C MET A 744 -11.37 10.68 15.31
N ASN A 745 -12.04 11.30 16.29
CA ASN A 745 -11.47 12.34 17.17
C ASN A 745 -10.73 13.43 16.37
N ASN A 746 -11.42 14.06 15.43
CA ASN A 746 -10.80 15.01 14.52
C ASN A 746 -10.31 16.23 15.31
N PHE A 747 -8.99 16.39 15.36
CA PHE A 747 -8.34 17.51 15.98
C PHE A 747 -7.73 18.38 14.88
N ILE A 748 -8.31 19.56 14.72
CA ILE A 748 -7.95 20.54 13.70
C ILE A 748 -7.47 21.78 14.41
N TYR A 749 -6.42 22.41 13.90
CA TYR A 749 -6.05 23.75 14.36
C TYR A 749 -5.33 24.53 13.29
N GLY A 750 -5.35 25.85 13.42
CA GLY A 750 -4.66 26.72 12.48
C GLY A 750 -4.90 28.20 12.67
N ASN A 751 -4.35 28.96 11.74
CA ASN A 751 -4.52 30.39 11.54
C ASN A 751 -4.36 30.72 10.04
N ASP A 752 -4.14 31.98 9.68
CA ASP A 752 -3.97 32.40 8.28
C ASP A 752 -2.74 31.77 7.60
N THR A 753 -1.74 31.32 8.37
CA THR A 753 -0.48 30.76 7.85
C THR A 753 -0.44 29.25 7.92
N TYR A 754 -0.94 28.66 9.01
CA TYR A 754 -0.87 27.22 9.28
C TYR A 754 -2.25 26.60 9.31
N GLN A 755 -2.43 25.46 8.63
CA GLN A 755 -3.66 24.66 8.72
C GLN A 755 -3.27 23.20 8.93
N TYR A 756 -3.74 22.61 10.03
CA TYR A 756 -3.45 21.24 10.41
C TYR A 756 -4.74 20.48 10.69
N TYR A 757 -4.85 19.27 10.14
CA TYR A 757 -5.93 18.34 10.38
C TYR A 757 -5.36 16.96 10.71
N GLU A 758 -5.85 16.34 11.79
CA GLU A 758 -5.48 14.99 12.20
C GLU A 758 -6.64 14.23 12.83
N THR A 759 -6.79 12.95 12.46
CA THR A 759 -7.65 11.99 13.17
C THR A 759 -6.84 11.28 14.25
N LEU A 760 -7.39 11.09 15.45
CA LEU A 760 -6.70 10.41 16.56
C LEU A 760 -7.26 9.00 16.82
N CYS A 761 -6.34 8.06 17.06
CA CYS A 761 -6.66 6.66 17.32
C CYS A 761 -7.32 6.42 18.70
N GLY A 762 -7.78 5.21 18.94
CA GLY A 762 -8.40 4.82 20.21
C GLY A 762 -8.45 3.31 20.39
N GLY A 763 -9.36 2.83 21.23
CA GLY A 763 -9.52 1.40 21.47
C GLY A 763 -10.36 0.69 20.42
N SER A 764 -9.91 -0.45 19.90
CA SER A 764 -10.76 -1.31 19.05
C SER A 764 -11.71 -2.18 19.87
N GLY A 765 -12.82 -2.59 19.26
CA GLY A 765 -13.75 -3.55 19.87
C GLY A 765 -13.16 -4.96 19.96
N ALA A 766 -13.57 -5.69 20.98
CA ALA A 766 -13.25 -7.12 21.14
C ALA A 766 -14.25 -8.01 20.39
N GLY A 767 -13.84 -9.25 20.10
CA GLY A 767 -14.71 -10.24 19.44
C GLY A 767 -14.46 -11.67 19.92
N PRO A 768 -15.11 -12.65 19.29
CA PRO A 768 -15.01 -14.04 19.71
C PRO A 768 -13.61 -14.59 19.45
N GLY A 769 -12.81 -14.71 20.52
CA GLY A 769 -11.46 -15.28 20.44
C GLY A 769 -10.33 -14.26 20.53
N PHE A 770 -10.61 -12.95 20.56
CA PHE A 770 -9.60 -11.91 20.52
C PHE A 770 -9.97 -10.67 21.35
N ASP A 771 -8.96 -10.09 22.00
CA ASP A 771 -9.04 -8.79 22.66
C ASP A 771 -9.02 -7.65 21.62
N GLY A 772 -9.57 -6.50 21.97
CA GLY A 772 -9.39 -5.27 21.22
C GLY A 772 -7.95 -4.75 21.31
N CYS A 773 -7.47 -4.15 20.24
CA CYS A 773 -6.15 -3.54 20.15
C CYS A 773 -6.16 -2.12 20.73
N ASP A 774 -5.10 -1.78 21.47
CA ASP A 774 -4.93 -0.49 22.11
C ASP A 774 -4.39 0.55 21.11
N ALA A 775 -4.91 1.78 21.16
CA ALA A 775 -4.38 2.94 20.42
C ALA A 775 -4.23 2.76 18.90
N VAL A 776 -5.23 2.17 18.23
CA VAL A 776 -5.27 1.98 16.78
C VAL A 776 -6.40 2.77 16.11
N HIS A 777 -6.20 3.15 14.85
CA HIS A 777 -7.30 3.63 14.00
C HIS A 777 -8.21 2.45 13.65
N THR A 778 -9.51 2.71 13.58
CA THR A 778 -10.53 1.68 13.38
C THR A 778 -11.49 2.09 12.28
N HIS A 779 -12.00 1.08 11.57
CA HIS A 779 -13.08 1.20 10.61
C HIS A 779 -12.81 2.17 9.47
N MET A 780 -13.49 3.32 9.45
CA MET A 780 -13.54 4.22 8.30
C MET A 780 -12.28 5.06 8.10
N THR A 781 -11.23 4.82 8.91
CA THR A 781 -9.91 5.43 8.79
C THR A 781 -8.82 4.41 9.08
N ASN A 782 -7.73 4.49 8.31
CA ASN A 782 -6.49 3.77 8.54
C ASN A 782 -5.28 4.72 8.31
N SER A 783 -5.51 6.02 8.55
CA SER A 783 -4.48 7.04 8.34
C SER A 783 -3.38 6.90 9.37
N ARG A 784 -2.17 7.33 9.04
CA ARG A 784 -1.10 7.46 10.02
C ARG A 784 -1.34 8.72 10.86
N LEU A 785 -0.85 8.66 12.09
CA LEU A 785 -0.62 9.88 12.86
C LEU A 785 0.56 10.63 12.27
N THR A 786 0.56 11.95 12.41
CA THR A 786 1.73 12.75 12.05
C THR A 786 2.86 12.41 13.00
N ASP A 787 4.05 12.16 12.45
CA ASP A 787 5.25 11.95 13.27
C ASP A 787 5.47 13.19 14.18
N PRO A 788 5.73 13.02 15.49
CA PRO A 788 5.92 14.14 16.41
C PRO A 788 6.99 15.14 15.96
N GLU A 789 8.10 14.69 15.36
CA GLU A 789 9.15 15.60 14.90
C GLU A 789 8.67 16.41 13.70
N VAL A 790 7.99 15.76 12.74
CA VAL A 790 7.39 16.46 11.59
C VAL A 790 6.33 17.46 12.06
N LEU A 791 5.50 17.07 13.04
CA LEU A 791 4.46 17.94 13.62
C LEU A 791 5.07 19.22 14.20
N GLU A 792 6.07 19.08 15.08
CA GLU A 792 6.70 20.20 15.78
C GLU A 792 7.59 21.06 14.85
N TRP A 793 8.09 20.49 13.75
CA TRP A 793 8.83 21.24 12.73
C TRP A 793 7.92 22.05 11.80
N ARG A 794 6.77 21.48 11.44
CA ARG A 794 5.85 22.08 10.46
C ARG A 794 4.88 23.08 11.08
N TYR A 795 4.56 22.91 12.35
CA TYR A 795 3.54 23.68 13.04
C TYR A 795 4.07 24.21 14.38
N PRO A 796 3.67 25.42 14.80
CA PRO A 796 4.11 26.02 16.05
C PRO A 796 3.37 25.41 17.25
N VAL A 797 3.57 24.11 17.46
CA VAL A 797 3.07 23.33 18.58
C VAL A 797 4.18 22.44 19.15
N LEU A 798 4.00 21.99 20.38
CA LEU A 798 4.86 21.01 21.06
C LEU A 798 3.97 19.86 21.56
N LEU A 799 4.28 18.62 21.18
CA LEU A 799 3.59 17.44 21.67
C LEU A 799 4.19 17.03 23.02
N GLU A 800 3.57 17.47 24.11
CA GLU A 800 4.10 17.22 25.46
C GLU A 800 4.03 15.75 25.87
N SER A 801 2.95 15.07 25.49
CA SER A 801 2.79 13.64 25.73
C SER A 801 1.80 13.00 24.77
N PHE A 802 2.04 11.72 24.49
CA PHE A 802 1.14 10.87 23.74
C PHE A 802 1.23 9.43 24.27
N GLU A 803 0.20 9.01 24.99
CA GLU A 803 0.23 7.84 25.88
C GLU A 803 -1.02 6.94 25.68
N ILE A 804 -0.90 5.64 25.96
CA ILE A 804 -2.05 4.75 26.08
C ILE A 804 -2.82 5.10 27.36
N ARG A 805 -4.15 5.19 27.26
CA ARG A 805 -5.05 5.48 28.38
C ARG A 805 -5.47 4.19 29.07
N ASP A 806 -4.61 3.67 29.93
CA ASP A 806 -4.83 2.41 30.65
C ASP A 806 -6.19 2.37 31.38
N GLY A 807 -6.87 1.23 31.28
CA GLY A 807 -8.16 1.00 31.93
C GLY A 807 -9.37 1.66 31.23
N SER A 808 -9.19 2.24 30.05
CA SER A 808 -10.30 2.80 29.26
C SER A 808 -11.08 1.76 28.43
N GLY A 809 -10.50 0.57 28.22
CA GLY A 809 -11.13 -0.51 27.46
C GLY A 809 -12.17 -1.27 28.28
N GLY A 810 -13.24 -1.73 27.62
CA GLY A 810 -14.30 -2.49 28.28
C GLY A 810 -13.82 -3.79 28.90
N VAL A 811 -14.47 -4.20 29.99
CA VAL A 811 -14.13 -5.42 30.73
C VAL A 811 -15.03 -6.58 30.30
N GLY A 812 -14.43 -7.69 29.88
CA GLY A 812 -15.13 -8.90 29.43
C GLY A 812 -14.22 -10.12 29.47
N LYS A 813 -14.67 -11.24 28.91
CA LYS A 813 -13.80 -12.41 28.67
C LYS A 813 -12.65 -12.03 27.75
N TYR A 814 -12.96 -11.25 26.72
CA TYR A 814 -12.00 -10.54 25.89
C TYR A 814 -12.18 -9.04 26.13
N ARG A 815 -11.10 -8.34 26.45
CA ARG A 815 -11.11 -6.92 26.81
C ARG A 815 -11.22 -6.05 25.57
N GLY A 816 -11.90 -4.91 25.69
CA GLY A 816 -11.79 -3.86 24.68
C GLY A 816 -10.41 -3.20 24.70
N GLY A 817 -10.01 -2.63 23.57
CA GLY A 817 -8.78 -1.86 23.45
C GLY A 817 -8.83 -0.57 24.28
N HIS A 818 -7.68 -0.09 24.73
CA HIS A 818 -7.50 1.18 25.41
C HIS A 818 -7.38 2.32 24.40
N GLY A 819 -8.00 3.46 24.73
CA GLY A 819 -7.81 4.71 24.02
C GLY A 819 -6.45 5.34 24.30
N ILE A 820 -6.30 6.61 23.97
CA ILE A 820 -5.06 7.38 24.19
C ILE A 820 -5.32 8.64 25.04
N ARG A 821 -4.24 9.22 25.56
CA ARG A 821 -4.18 10.59 26.04
C ARG A 821 -3.13 11.35 25.24
N ARG A 822 -3.51 12.49 24.65
CA ARG A 822 -2.63 13.37 23.87
C ARG A 822 -2.66 14.79 24.42
N ARG A 823 -1.49 15.40 24.61
CA ARG A 823 -1.32 16.77 25.12
C ARG A 823 -0.52 17.61 24.13
N THR A 824 -1.13 18.64 23.56
CA THR A 824 -0.50 19.49 22.54
C THR A 824 -0.46 20.93 23.03
N ARG A 825 0.75 21.47 23.24
CA ARG A 825 0.97 22.86 23.64
C ARG A 825 1.08 23.75 22.41
N PHE A 826 0.39 24.87 22.42
CA PHE A 826 0.44 25.86 21.35
C PHE A 826 1.56 26.87 21.61
N LEU A 827 2.32 27.21 20.57
CA LEU A 827 3.43 28.19 20.62
C LEU A 827 3.06 29.51 19.93
N GLU A 828 1.98 29.50 19.15
CA GLU A 828 1.37 30.68 18.52
C GLU A 828 -0.14 30.69 18.75
N SER A 829 -0.76 31.87 18.56
CA SER A 829 -2.22 32.00 18.67
C SER A 829 -2.90 31.33 17.47
N MET A 830 -3.86 30.46 17.75
CA MET A 830 -4.54 29.61 16.76
C MET A 830 -5.97 29.29 17.18
N GLU A 831 -6.82 29.01 16.21
CA GLU A 831 -8.10 28.36 16.45
C GLU A 831 -7.89 26.84 16.52
N ALA A 832 -8.42 26.19 17.55
CA ALA A 832 -8.42 24.74 17.70
C ALA A 832 -9.85 24.21 17.73
N VAL A 833 -10.13 23.23 16.89
CA VAL A 833 -11.40 22.54 16.76
C VAL A 833 -11.25 21.08 17.13
N ILE A 834 -12.20 20.60 17.93
CA ILE A 834 -12.45 19.17 18.11
C ILE A 834 -13.81 18.85 17.49
N LEU A 835 -13.83 17.85 16.62
CA LEU A 835 -15.04 17.26 16.07
C LEU A 835 -15.00 15.76 16.35
N ALA A 836 -15.83 15.32 17.30
CA ALA A 836 -15.79 13.95 17.81
C ALA A 836 -17.17 13.46 18.27
N ASN A 837 -17.23 12.19 18.66
CA ASN A 837 -18.39 11.53 19.30
C ASN A 837 -17.94 10.75 20.54
N HIS A 838 -18.83 10.02 21.23
CA HIS A 838 -18.50 9.17 22.38
C HIS A 838 -17.85 9.90 23.58
N ARG A 839 -18.26 11.14 23.84
CA ARG A 839 -18.04 11.86 25.11
C ARG A 839 -19.24 11.71 26.06
N ILE A 840 -20.40 11.28 25.55
CA ILE A 840 -21.61 11.00 26.33
C ILE A 840 -22.03 9.54 26.20
N VAL A 841 -22.19 9.02 24.98
CA VAL A 841 -22.57 7.63 24.72
C VAL A 841 -21.33 6.74 24.74
N ALA A 842 -21.33 5.68 25.56
CA ALA A 842 -20.18 4.77 25.62
C ALA A 842 -20.14 3.78 24.44
N PRO A 843 -18.94 3.39 23.96
CA PRO A 843 -18.75 2.22 23.10
C PRO A 843 -19.37 0.96 23.71
N TYR A 844 -20.31 0.31 23.03
CA TYR A 844 -21.05 -0.81 23.60
C TYR A 844 -20.18 -2.09 23.65
N GLY A 845 -20.39 -2.91 24.69
CA GLY A 845 -19.87 -4.28 24.75
C GLY A 845 -20.83 -5.29 24.12
N MET A 846 -20.35 -6.51 23.86
CA MET A 846 -21.13 -7.57 23.19
C MET A 846 -21.09 -8.89 23.97
N ASP A 847 -22.15 -9.69 23.86
CA ASP A 847 -22.29 -11.00 24.51
C ASP A 847 -22.02 -10.98 26.03
N GLY A 848 -22.46 -9.92 26.71
CA GLY A 848 -22.25 -9.72 28.15
C GLY A 848 -20.91 -9.07 28.53
N GLY A 849 -20.08 -8.67 27.55
CA GLY A 849 -18.95 -7.78 27.76
C GLY A 849 -19.38 -6.35 28.12
N GLY A 850 -18.57 -5.67 28.93
CA GLY A 850 -18.81 -4.29 29.37
C GLY A 850 -18.47 -3.24 28.32
N PRO A 851 -19.03 -2.03 28.43
CA PRO A 851 -18.74 -0.93 27.52
C PRO A 851 -17.32 -0.36 27.72
N GLY A 852 -16.78 0.29 26.69
CA GLY A 852 -15.57 1.10 26.79
C GLY A 852 -15.83 2.42 27.53
N ALA A 853 -14.78 3.06 28.04
CA ALA A 853 -14.87 4.38 28.65
C ALA A 853 -15.03 5.47 27.56
N VAL A 854 -15.85 6.48 27.86
CA VAL A 854 -16.01 7.67 27.00
C VAL A 854 -14.74 8.50 26.92
N GLY A 855 -14.61 9.25 25.83
CA GLY A 855 -13.57 10.26 25.63
C GLY A 855 -13.84 11.54 26.41
N ARG A 856 -12.81 12.40 26.52
CA ARG A 856 -12.87 13.71 27.21
C ARG A 856 -11.92 14.69 26.54
N ASN A 857 -12.29 15.96 26.51
CA ASN A 857 -11.48 17.03 25.93
C ASN A 857 -11.42 18.22 26.91
N TRP A 858 -10.26 18.87 27.08
CA TRP A 858 -10.16 20.12 27.83
C TRP A 858 -8.97 20.96 27.38
N VAL A 859 -9.00 22.25 27.72
CA VAL A 859 -7.86 23.16 27.59
C VAL A 859 -7.28 23.46 28.97
N GLU A 860 -5.96 23.36 29.09
CA GLU A 860 -5.19 23.89 30.22
C GLU A 860 -4.60 25.23 29.78
N ARG A 861 -5.08 26.31 30.39
CA ARG A 861 -4.64 27.67 30.07
C ARG A 861 -3.27 27.95 30.68
N ALA A 862 -2.51 28.86 30.06
CA ALA A 862 -1.21 29.30 30.55
C ALA A 862 -1.26 29.89 31.99
N ASP A 863 -2.41 30.39 32.43
CA ASP A 863 -2.63 30.88 33.80
C ASP A 863 -2.91 29.77 34.84
N GLY A 864 -2.96 28.51 34.40
CA GLY A 864 -3.23 27.33 35.21
C GLY A 864 -4.72 26.98 35.34
N SER A 865 -5.63 27.73 34.72
CA SER A 865 -7.05 27.38 34.67
C SER A 865 -7.32 26.24 33.69
N ARG A 866 -8.46 25.54 33.88
CA ARG A 866 -8.89 24.41 33.04
C ARG A 866 -10.30 24.67 32.52
N GLU A 867 -10.48 24.49 31.22
CA GLU A 867 -11.77 24.59 30.53
C GLU A 867 -12.16 23.22 29.96
N GLU A 868 -13.20 22.60 30.51
CA GLU A 868 -13.75 21.35 29.95
C GLU A 868 -14.49 21.65 28.64
N LEU A 869 -14.32 20.76 27.66
CA LEU A 869 -14.96 20.83 26.35
C LEU A 869 -15.91 19.65 26.15
N THR A 870 -16.87 19.82 25.26
CA THR A 870 -17.79 18.80 24.77
C THR A 870 -17.15 17.99 23.64
N ALA A 871 -17.95 17.17 22.95
CA ALA A 871 -17.50 16.38 21.79
C ALA A 871 -17.15 17.26 20.58
N THR A 872 -17.82 18.40 20.44
CA THR A 872 -17.69 19.34 19.31
C THR A 872 -17.49 20.75 19.85
N ASP A 873 -16.29 21.31 19.71
CA ASP A 873 -15.96 22.63 20.26
C ASP A 873 -14.89 23.34 19.43
N LEU A 874 -14.96 24.69 19.47
CA LEU A 874 -13.96 25.60 18.92
C LEU A 874 -13.40 26.45 20.07
N ARG A 875 -12.08 26.56 20.19
CA ARG A 875 -11.43 27.44 21.16
C ARG A 875 -10.28 28.20 20.51
N GLN A 876 -10.18 29.48 20.87
CA GLN A 876 -8.94 30.23 20.67
C GLN A 876 -7.90 29.71 21.65
N MET A 877 -6.74 29.36 21.13
CA MET A 877 -5.55 28.94 21.87
C MET A 877 -4.54 30.07 21.85
N GLU A 878 -3.96 30.37 23.01
CA GLU A 878 -2.86 31.33 23.14
C GLU A 878 -1.52 30.61 23.36
N PRO A 879 -0.38 31.27 23.08
CA PRO A 879 0.93 30.69 23.36
C PRO A 879 1.06 30.23 24.82
N GLY A 880 1.35 28.95 25.02
CA GLY A 880 1.43 28.31 26.33
C GLY A 880 0.16 27.59 26.78
N ASP A 881 -0.95 27.68 26.06
CA ASP A 881 -2.12 26.83 26.30
C ASP A 881 -1.86 25.39 25.83
N VAL A 882 -2.48 24.41 26.49
CA VAL A 882 -2.38 22.99 26.15
C VAL A 882 -3.76 22.42 25.88
N PHE A 883 -3.97 21.87 24.69
CA PHE A 883 -5.17 21.10 24.36
C PHE A 883 -4.96 19.63 24.72
N VAL A 884 -5.86 19.06 25.53
CA VAL A 884 -5.76 17.68 26.00
C VAL A 884 -6.96 16.88 25.54
N ILE A 885 -6.67 15.73 24.91
CA ILE A 885 -7.66 14.78 24.40
C ILE A 885 -7.43 13.43 25.05
N GLU A 886 -8.47 12.88 25.67
CA GLU A 886 -8.59 11.46 25.99
C GLU A 886 -9.56 10.81 25.03
N THR A 887 -9.12 9.85 24.23
CA THR A 887 -10.01 9.15 23.29
C THR A 887 -10.76 7.99 23.99
N PRO A 888 -11.89 7.55 23.41
CA PRO A 888 -12.64 6.41 23.95
C PRO A 888 -11.85 5.10 23.87
N GLY A 889 -12.15 4.17 24.79
CA GLY A 889 -11.75 2.77 24.66
C GLY A 889 -12.77 1.95 23.87
N GLY A 890 -12.43 0.73 23.46
CA GLY A 890 -13.35 -0.18 22.79
C GLY A 890 -14.22 -0.99 23.76
N GLY A 891 -15.33 -1.53 23.28
CA GLY A 891 -16.19 -2.44 24.03
C GLY A 891 -15.59 -3.85 24.19
N ALA A 892 -15.95 -4.54 25.27
CA ALA A 892 -15.51 -5.90 25.55
C ALA A 892 -16.44 -6.96 24.96
N PHE A 893 -15.96 -8.21 24.87
CA PHE A 893 -16.74 -9.35 24.40
C PHE A 893 -16.81 -10.46 25.47
N GLY A 894 -18.01 -10.99 25.69
CA GLY A 894 -18.24 -12.09 26.63
C GLY A 894 -18.23 -11.65 28.10
N ALA A 895 -19.02 -12.33 28.94
CA ALA A 895 -19.03 -12.07 30.38
C ALA A 895 -17.67 -12.39 31.05
N ASN A 896 -17.18 -11.48 31.88
CA ASN A 896 -15.98 -11.69 32.69
C ASN A 896 -16.24 -12.76 33.77
N LYS A 897 -15.54 -13.89 33.71
CA LYS A 897 -15.62 -14.93 34.75
C LYS A 897 -14.61 -14.61 35.86
N GLY A 898 -14.96 -13.65 36.71
CA GLY A 898 -14.46 -13.41 38.08
C GLY A 898 -12.98 -13.64 38.37
#